data_AF-A0A852SKW7-F1
#
_entry.id   AF-A0A852SKW7-F1
#
_cell.length_a   1.000
_cell.length_b   1.000
_cell.length_c   1.000
_cell.angle_alpha   90.00
_cell.angle_beta   90.00
_cell.angle_gamma   90.00
#
_symmetry.space_group_name_H-M   'P 1'
#
loop_
_entity.id
_entity.type
_entity.pdbx_description
1 polymer ?
#
loop_
_entity_poly.entity_id
_entity_poly.type
_entity_poly.pdbx_seq_one_letter_code
_entity_poly.pdbx_strand_id
1 'polypeptide(L)'
;MTVRTAVTGSLTAVALLAGALLAVPASAARADETPAPVDPGPVVMGDFPLQAYAAEAAEAPPELAEALRRDLGITPEQFYAQADAAATAVGVVDALEAAGTTVLGSRLEGTELVVSVPTEADASAVEQAGAIAEVGEQPAAPGEPGEQPGTPGAPARQRVDLPDAELLRDLVGGQGYYDHKGVYDYFCSVGFNGVDTATGAAQFLTAGHCVTPGAAYGGRVFSLEQQRPGQNPTVAGTHLGSPLSASLKFGDYYDTALYATAPAWTPVPAVGSWGGNQGSADAGQRATVRDYTRAVVNQSICKSGRKTGWTCGTVSAVDRASTIGTTDVNAFLSNVCALTGDSGGAVISGSYAVGVISFGDYKTGCGETGRTTGSFPIDSQFFESALDVQTSWEPLVSVSAPGSDTLLGGVPLYRGEAATGTVPGGGLRHTVHLSVDGGPERLIPVGADGRWSIPDAAGLGAGSHGVSLFTSYGAGLQRSPAVTGTVLVADRPAVDRLDGATRFDVAVAVADQAFPGTAPVVYVATGTNYPDALSAGPAAVAKGGPLLPVLPDSVPEVVAAKIAALKPARIVIVGGTDSVRDAVRAELQQLVPDARVDRLAGADRYAASRAVVADAFGSAPQAYVATGGGFADALSAGGAAGSKGQPVVLVNGPAAAADTPTLELFQTLKSTSLTVAGGRFSVSEGVLDSLSAGVPAAVTRVSGDDRYATSVALNADAFDEADTVYLATGLNFPDALAGGVLAGLQDAPLYVVPGDCVPRGVLAGIARLGADDVVLLGGTTALTPAVQQLAPCGF
;
A
#
# COMPACT_ATOMS: atom_id res chain seq x y z
N MET A 1 -77.87 39.38 9.07
CA MET A 1 -77.54 38.81 10.39
C MET A 1 -77.11 37.37 10.17
N THR A 2 -75.88 36.89 10.40
CA THR A 2 -74.55 37.48 10.69
C THR A 2 -73.58 36.28 10.51
N VAL A 3 -72.62 36.31 9.56
CA VAL A 3 -71.14 36.46 9.80
C VAL A 3 -70.47 35.12 10.20
N ARG A 4 -69.32 34.63 9.69
CA ARG A 4 -68.21 35.00 8.78
C ARG A 4 -67.37 33.67 8.63
N THR A 5 -66.42 33.41 7.72
CA THR A 5 -65.57 34.21 6.83
C THR A 5 -65.01 33.29 5.72
N ALA A 6 -64.76 33.88 4.56
CA ALA A 6 -64.43 33.25 3.28
C ALA A 6 -62.92 33.02 3.06
N VAL A 7 -62.56 32.09 2.17
CA VAL A 7 -61.58 32.32 1.09
C VAL A 7 -62.05 31.57 -0.17
N THR A 8 -62.42 32.35 -1.19
CA THR A 8 -62.73 32.02 -2.60
C THR A 8 -61.43 31.77 -3.39
N GLY A 9 -61.34 31.01 -4.48
CA GLY A 9 -62.30 30.34 -5.34
C GLY A 9 -61.69 30.18 -6.74
N SER A 10 -61.97 29.03 -7.37
CA SER A 10 -62.24 28.86 -8.82
C SER A 10 -61.13 29.11 -9.86
N LEU A 11 -60.78 28.09 -10.66
CA LEU A 11 -61.40 27.78 -11.97
C LEU A 11 -60.54 26.79 -12.78
N THR A 12 -61.21 25.75 -13.30
CA THR A 12 -60.70 24.72 -14.20
C THR A 12 -60.88 25.12 -15.67
N ALA A 13 -59.87 24.88 -16.51
CA ALA A 13 -60.03 24.70 -17.96
C ALA A 13 -58.88 23.83 -18.52
N VAL A 14 -59.26 22.90 -19.39
CA VAL A 14 -58.45 21.84 -20.03
C VAL A 14 -57.84 22.36 -21.35
N ALA A 15 -56.61 21.96 -21.69
CA ALA A 15 -56.09 21.99 -23.06
C ALA A 15 -55.09 20.85 -23.33
N LEU A 16 -55.25 20.22 -24.51
CA LEU A 16 -54.49 19.09 -25.04
C LEU A 16 -53.03 19.46 -25.40
N LEU A 17 -52.10 18.55 -25.14
CA LEU A 17 -50.74 18.56 -25.69
C LEU A 17 -50.74 18.00 -27.12
N ALA A 18 -50.19 18.76 -28.08
CA ALA A 18 -49.77 18.28 -29.39
C ALA A 18 -48.39 18.86 -29.73
N GLY A 19 -47.59 18.04 -30.41
CA GLY A 19 -46.13 18.12 -30.52
C GLY A 19 -45.52 19.36 -31.18
N ALA A 20 -44.28 19.62 -30.78
CA ALA A 20 -43.26 20.20 -31.63
C ALA A 20 -41.97 19.38 -31.44
N LEU A 21 -41.58 18.63 -32.47
CA LEU A 21 -40.23 18.09 -32.60
C LEU A 21 -39.27 19.25 -32.78
N LEU A 22 -38.31 19.40 -31.87
CA LEU A 22 -37.07 20.11 -32.09
C LEU A 22 -35.93 19.13 -31.82
N ALA A 23 -35.35 18.62 -32.91
CA ALA A 23 -34.10 17.89 -32.88
C ALA A 23 -32.99 18.85 -32.44
N VAL A 24 -32.48 18.64 -31.23
CA VAL A 24 -31.24 19.27 -30.77
C VAL A 24 -30.09 18.39 -31.29
N PRO A 25 -29.09 18.94 -31.98
CA PRO A 25 -27.95 18.16 -32.43
C PRO A 25 -27.21 17.63 -31.20
N ALA A 26 -26.85 16.34 -31.23
CA ALA A 26 -25.89 15.77 -30.31
C ALA A 26 -24.56 16.51 -30.50
N SER A 27 -24.29 17.47 -29.61
CA SER A 27 -22.93 17.99 -29.46
C SER A 27 -22.07 16.83 -28.99
N ALA A 28 -21.11 16.44 -29.83
CA ALA A 28 -19.99 15.63 -29.43
C ALA A 28 -19.39 16.26 -28.16
N ALA A 29 -19.42 15.51 -27.06
CA ALA A 29 -18.62 15.82 -25.89
C ALA A 29 -17.18 15.89 -26.37
N ARG A 30 -16.60 17.09 -26.33
CA ARG A 30 -15.15 17.26 -26.47
C ARG A 30 -14.51 16.54 -25.29
N ALA A 31 -13.44 15.82 -25.59
CA ALA A 31 -12.54 15.27 -24.59
C ALA A 31 -12.25 16.35 -23.54
N ASP A 32 -12.60 16.08 -22.29
CA ASP A 32 -12.13 16.89 -21.16
C ASP A 32 -10.60 16.80 -21.17
N GLU A 33 -9.96 17.97 -21.22
CA GLU A 33 -8.51 18.10 -21.11
C GLU A 33 -8.04 17.43 -19.83
N THR A 34 -7.17 16.43 -19.98
CA THR A 34 -6.39 15.85 -18.89
C THR A 34 -5.75 17.00 -18.10
N PRO A 35 -5.97 17.11 -16.78
CA PRO A 35 -5.35 18.17 -15.99
C PRO A 35 -3.84 18.16 -16.18
N ALA A 36 -3.23 19.36 -16.30
CA ALA A 36 -1.77 19.47 -16.34
C ALA A 36 -1.17 18.79 -15.09
N PRO A 37 -0.11 17.97 -15.24
CA PRO A 37 0.52 17.28 -14.12
C PRO A 37 0.94 18.29 -13.04
N VAL A 38 0.66 17.97 -11.78
CA VAL A 38 1.37 18.58 -10.65
C VAL A 38 2.85 18.24 -10.83
N ASP A 39 3.72 19.26 -10.81
CA ASP A 39 5.17 19.10 -10.92
C ASP A 39 5.65 18.02 -9.92
N PRO A 40 6.10 16.84 -10.39
CA PRO A 40 6.46 15.71 -9.53
C PRO A 40 7.74 15.95 -8.71
N GLY A 41 8.33 17.15 -8.81
CA GLY A 41 9.65 17.46 -8.28
C GLY A 41 10.75 17.06 -9.26
N PRO A 42 12.00 17.48 -9.02
CA PRO A 42 13.12 17.17 -9.90
C PRO A 42 13.39 15.65 -9.90
N VAL A 43 13.51 15.07 -11.09
CA VAL A 43 13.99 13.69 -11.25
C VAL A 43 15.48 13.66 -10.90
N VAL A 44 15.85 12.88 -9.88
CA VAL A 44 17.24 12.71 -9.44
C VAL A 44 17.61 11.23 -9.46
N MET A 45 18.88 10.94 -9.65
CA MET A 45 19.41 9.59 -9.46
C MET A 45 19.26 9.18 -7.99
N GLY A 46 18.75 7.97 -7.77
CA GLY A 46 18.56 7.36 -6.45
C GLY A 46 19.53 6.22 -6.17
N ASP A 47 19.38 5.62 -4.98
CA ASP A 47 20.06 4.37 -4.63
C ASP A 47 19.22 3.16 -5.10
N PHE A 48 19.89 2.15 -5.66
CA PHE A 48 19.24 0.92 -6.18
C PHE A 48 19.73 -0.33 -5.43
N PRO A 49 19.41 -0.49 -4.12
CA PRO A 49 19.89 -1.62 -3.34
C PRO A 49 19.24 -2.93 -3.81
N LEU A 50 20.05 -3.96 -4.04
CA LEU A 50 19.60 -5.26 -4.57
C LEU A 50 18.48 -5.91 -3.74
N GLN A 51 18.41 -5.64 -2.43
CA GLN A 51 17.37 -6.17 -1.55
C GLN A 51 15.97 -5.68 -1.92
N ALA A 52 15.84 -4.48 -2.50
CA ALA A 52 14.58 -3.94 -2.99
C ALA A 52 14.01 -4.77 -4.15
N TYR A 53 14.86 -5.51 -4.86
CA TYR A 53 14.51 -6.25 -6.08
C TYR A 53 14.31 -7.75 -5.87
N ALA A 54 14.42 -8.25 -4.63
CA ALA A 54 14.35 -9.69 -4.34
C ALA A 54 13.00 -10.32 -4.74
N ALA A 55 11.89 -9.61 -4.55
CA ALA A 55 10.56 -10.10 -4.89
C ALA A 55 10.38 -10.22 -6.42
N GLU A 56 10.80 -9.20 -7.17
CA GLU A 56 10.74 -9.20 -8.62
C GLU A 56 11.72 -10.21 -9.24
N ALA A 57 12.91 -10.34 -8.67
CA ALA A 57 13.89 -11.36 -9.04
C ALA A 57 13.36 -12.79 -8.85
N ALA A 58 12.57 -13.05 -7.80
CA ALA A 58 11.94 -14.34 -7.57
C ALA A 58 10.85 -14.67 -8.62
N GLU A 59 10.33 -13.65 -9.30
CA GLU A 59 9.36 -13.80 -10.38
C GLU A 59 10.00 -13.90 -11.77
N ALA A 60 11.32 -13.72 -11.87
CA ALA A 60 12.05 -13.78 -13.13
C ALA A 60 11.97 -15.20 -13.74
N PRO A 61 11.76 -15.33 -15.06
CA PRO A 61 11.83 -16.62 -15.73
C PRO A 61 13.18 -17.33 -15.46
N PRO A 62 13.19 -18.63 -15.11
CA PRO A 62 14.43 -19.37 -14.86
C PRO A 62 15.45 -19.29 -16.02
N GLU A 63 14.97 -19.21 -17.26
CA GLU A 63 15.79 -19.14 -18.47
C GLU A 63 16.37 -17.75 -18.70
N LEU A 64 15.65 -16.71 -18.28
CA LEU A 64 16.18 -15.35 -18.22
C LEU A 64 17.30 -15.29 -17.17
N ALA A 65 17.06 -15.84 -15.98
CA ALA A 65 18.08 -15.93 -14.92
C ALA A 65 19.32 -16.73 -15.37
N GLU A 66 19.13 -17.80 -16.15
CA GLU A 66 20.23 -18.55 -16.77
C GLU A 66 20.99 -17.70 -17.79
N ALA A 67 20.29 -17.01 -18.69
CA ALA A 67 20.90 -16.16 -19.71
C ALA A 67 21.69 -14.99 -19.09
N LEU A 68 21.16 -14.36 -18.04
CA LEU A 68 21.84 -13.30 -17.29
C LEU A 68 23.17 -13.79 -16.72
N ARG A 69 23.18 -14.97 -16.10
CA ARG A 69 24.40 -15.56 -15.55
C ARG A 69 25.38 -15.98 -16.63
N ARG A 70 24.86 -16.57 -17.71
CA ARG A 70 25.66 -17.09 -18.83
C ARG A 70 26.35 -15.98 -19.62
N ASP A 71 25.62 -14.92 -19.94
CA ASP A 71 26.06 -13.91 -20.91
C ASP A 71 26.64 -12.67 -20.23
N LEU A 72 26.13 -12.29 -19.05
CA LEU A 72 26.53 -11.07 -18.34
C LEU A 72 27.20 -11.36 -16.99
N GLY A 73 27.05 -12.56 -16.42
CA GLY A 73 27.58 -12.89 -15.10
C GLY A 73 26.87 -12.18 -13.95
N ILE A 74 25.62 -11.72 -14.16
CA ILE A 74 24.83 -10.98 -13.17
C ILE A 74 23.63 -11.79 -12.66
N THR A 75 23.09 -11.41 -11.51
CA THR A 75 21.85 -11.98 -10.94
C THR A 75 20.60 -11.24 -11.46
N PRO A 76 19.39 -11.84 -11.34
CA PRO A 76 18.16 -11.13 -11.64
C PRO A 76 17.97 -9.84 -10.83
N GLU A 77 18.35 -9.81 -9.54
CA GLU A 77 18.28 -8.60 -8.71
C GLU A 77 19.15 -7.48 -9.31
N GLN A 78 20.36 -7.80 -9.76
CA GLN A 78 21.24 -6.84 -10.43
C GLN A 78 20.64 -6.36 -11.74
N PHE A 79 19.99 -7.26 -12.51
CA PHE A 79 19.33 -6.90 -13.76
C PHE A 79 18.18 -5.92 -13.58
N TYR A 80 17.29 -6.16 -12.61
CA TYR A 80 16.18 -5.24 -12.31
C TYR A 80 16.68 -3.91 -11.73
N ALA A 81 17.65 -3.94 -10.81
CA ALA A 81 18.25 -2.71 -10.27
C ALA A 81 18.92 -1.85 -11.34
N GLN A 82 19.68 -2.46 -12.26
CA GLN A 82 20.29 -1.76 -13.39
C GLN A 82 19.26 -1.22 -14.38
N ALA A 83 18.14 -1.91 -14.55
CA ALA A 83 17.07 -1.48 -15.44
C ALA A 83 16.34 -0.24 -14.90
N ASP A 84 15.99 -0.24 -13.62
CA ASP A 84 15.39 0.94 -12.96
C ASP A 84 16.37 2.12 -13.00
N ALA A 85 17.66 1.88 -12.70
CA ALA A 85 18.69 2.90 -12.80
C ALA A 85 18.79 3.49 -14.23
N ALA A 86 18.70 2.65 -15.26
CA ALA A 86 18.67 3.10 -16.65
C ALA A 86 17.43 3.93 -16.95
N ALA A 87 16.25 3.52 -16.50
CA ALA A 87 15.01 4.27 -16.70
C ALA A 87 15.02 5.61 -15.94
N THR A 88 15.53 5.66 -14.72
CA THR A 88 15.74 6.91 -13.97
C THR A 88 16.74 7.81 -14.68
N ALA A 89 17.84 7.26 -15.19
CA ALA A 89 18.85 8.02 -15.91
C ALA A 89 18.30 8.73 -17.14
N VAL A 90 17.37 8.09 -17.86
CA VAL A 90 16.64 8.71 -18.97
C VAL A 90 15.90 9.96 -18.50
N GLY A 91 15.10 9.84 -17.43
CA GLY A 91 14.35 10.97 -16.87
C GLY A 91 15.23 12.09 -16.33
N VAL A 92 16.39 11.76 -15.75
CA VAL A 92 17.38 12.74 -15.29
C VAL A 92 17.96 13.53 -16.46
N VAL A 93 18.37 12.86 -17.54
CA VAL A 93 18.91 13.52 -18.74
C VAL A 93 17.88 14.43 -19.38
N ASP A 94 16.63 13.98 -19.50
CA ASP A 94 15.55 14.80 -20.08
C ASP A 94 15.27 16.04 -19.23
N ALA A 95 15.29 15.90 -17.90
CA ALA A 95 15.11 17.02 -16.98
C ALA A 95 16.27 18.03 -17.07
N LEU A 96 17.51 17.56 -17.22
CA LEU A 96 18.70 18.41 -17.41
C LEU A 96 18.60 19.21 -18.72
N GLU A 97 18.29 18.55 -19.83
CA GLU A 97 18.13 19.21 -21.13
C GLU A 97 16.97 20.21 -21.12
N ALA A 98 15.83 19.84 -20.51
CA ALA A 98 14.69 20.74 -20.33
C ALA A 98 15.02 21.97 -19.46
N ALA A 99 15.94 21.82 -18.51
CA ALA A 99 16.47 22.91 -17.68
C ALA A 99 17.57 23.73 -18.39
N GLY A 100 17.95 23.36 -19.62
CA GLY A 100 18.93 24.07 -20.45
C GLY A 100 20.38 23.61 -20.29
N THR A 101 20.63 22.50 -19.60
CA THR A 101 21.96 21.87 -19.51
C THR A 101 22.31 21.20 -20.83
N THR A 102 23.50 21.47 -21.36
CA THR A 102 23.96 20.80 -22.60
C THR A 102 24.55 19.44 -22.30
N VAL A 103 23.93 18.37 -22.79
CA VAL A 103 24.42 16.98 -22.64
C VAL A 103 25.11 16.53 -23.93
N LEU A 104 26.37 16.11 -23.83
CA LEU A 104 27.15 15.58 -24.95
C LEU A 104 26.97 14.06 -25.12
N GLY A 105 26.62 13.38 -24.04
CA GLY A 105 26.38 11.94 -24.01
C GLY A 105 26.17 11.45 -22.58
N SER A 106 25.58 10.26 -22.44
CA SER A 106 25.34 9.62 -21.15
C SER A 106 25.58 8.11 -21.22
N ARG A 107 25.98 7.53 -20.09
CA ARG A 107 26.30 6.10 -19.94
C ARG A 107 26.11 5.66 -18.50
N LEU A 108 25.93 4.36 -18.28
CA LEU A 108 25.88 3.77 -16.94
C LEU A 108 27.23 3.17 -16.52
N GLU A 109 27.54 3.28 -15.23
CA GLU A 109 28.53 2.47 -14.51
C GLU A 109 27.80 1.69 -13.41
N GLY A 110 27.38 0.47 -13.72
CA GLY A 110 26.47 -0.27 -12.83
C GLY A 110 25.12 0.42 -12.72
N THR A 111 24.85 1.06 -11.58
CA THR A 111 23.64 1.84 -11.33
C THR A 111 23.90 3.35 -11.28
N GLU A 112 25.14 3.78 -11.49
CA GLU A 112 25.52 5.21 -11.50
C GLU A 112 25.42 5.78 -12.92
N LEU A 113 24.80 6.95 -13.04
CA LEU A 113 24.72 7.69 -14.30
C LEU A 113 25.96 8.59 -14.44
N VAL A 114 26.66 8.47 -15.56
CA VAL A 114 27.72 9.41 -15.97
C VAL A 114 27.24 10.23 -17.16
N VAL A 115 27.33 11.56 -17.06
CA VAL A 115 26.91 12.51 -18.10
C VAL A 115 28.12 13.36 -18.52
N SER A 116 28.41 13.34 -19.82
CA SER A 116 29.46 14.17 -20.42
C SER A 116 28.88 15.52 -20.80
N VAL A 117 29.55 16.61 -20.41
CA VAL A 117 29.09 17.99 -20.62
C VAL A 117 30.21 18.91 -21.12
N PRO A 118 29.90 20.01 -21.83
CA PRO A 118 30.92 20.86 -22.42
C PRO A 118 31.57 21.84 -21.42
N THR A 119 30.91 22.13 -20.29
CA THR A 119 31.38 23.14 -19.32
C THR A 119 31.23 22.70 -17.87
N GLU A 120 32.05 23.28 -16.99
CA GLU A 120 31.94 23.12 -15.52
C GLU A 120 30.60 23.64 -14.96
N ALA A 121 29.96 24.59 -15.64
CA ALA A 121 28.65 25.10 -15.24
C ALA A 121 27.55 24.05 -15.48
N ASP A 122 27.62 23.33 -16.60
CA ASP A 122 26.72 22.20 -16.89
C ASP A 122 27.00 21.01 -15.94
N ALA A 123 28.26 20.78 -15.58
CA ALA A 123 28.66 19.72 -14.65
C ALA A 123 28.00 19.89 -13.26
N SER A 124 27.89 21.12 -12.78
CA SER A 124 27.24 21.42 -11.50
C SER A 124 25.75 21.06 -11.48
N ALA A 125 25.06 21.14 -12.63
CA ALA A 125 23.65 20.75 -12.73
C ALA A 125 23.48 19.22 -12.73
N VAL A 126 24.39 18.51 -13.41
CA VAL A 126 24.46 17.03 -13.42
C VAL A 126 24.67 16.48 -12.00
N GLU A 127 25.61 17.04 -11.25
CA GLU A 127 25.91 16.61 -9.87
C GLU A 127 24.73 16.87 -8.91
N GLN A 128 24.00 17.98 -9.10
CA GLN A 128 22.79 18.27 -8.33
C GLN A 128 21.65 17.27 -8.60
N ALA A 129 21.64 16.67 -9.79
CA ALA A 129 20.71 15.60 -10.14
C ALA A 129 21.18 14.22 -9.65
N GLY A 130 22.28 14.14 -8.90
CA GLY A 130 22.83 12.90 -8.35
C GLY A 130 23.63 12.06 -9.34
N ALA A 131 23.97 12.61 -10.51
CA ALA A 131 24.79 11.94 -11.52
C ALA A 131 26.26 12.39 -11.46
N ILE A 132 27.14 11.62 -12.08
CA ILE A 132 28.58 11.92 -12.19
C ILE A 132 28.81 12.75 -13.46
N ALA A 133 29.46 13.90 -13.35
CA ALA A 133 29.77 14.77 -14.48
C ALA A 133 31.20 14.53 -15.03
N GLU A 134 31.35 14.52 -16.35
CA GLU A 134 32.66 14.53 -17.04
C GLU A 134 32.73 15.73 -17.99
N VAL A 135 33.76 16.59 -17.84
CA VAL A 135 33.97 17.78 -18.69
C VAL A 135 34.98 17.48 -19.80
N GLY A 136 34.56 17.47 -21.08
CA GLY A 136 35.44 17.26 -22.25
C GLY A 136 34.87 16.41 -23.39
N GLU A 137 35.63 16.24 -24.48
CA GLU A 137 35.21 15.46 -25.68
C GLU A 137 35.27 13.94 -25.51
N GLN A 138 34.28 13.25 -26.08
CA GLN A 138 34.03 11.81 -26.07
C GLN A 138 35.13 10.96 -26.75
N PRO A 139 35.46 9.74 -26.29
CA PRO A 139 36.20 8.75 -27.08
C PRO A 139 35.33 8.15 -28.20
N ALA A 140 35.83 8.14 -29.44
CA ALA A 140 35.15 7.60 -30.62
C ALA A 140 34.98 6.07 -30.60
N ALA A 141 33.85 5.58 -31.13
CA ALA A 141 33.56 4.15 -31.34
C ALA A 141 34.37 3.56 -32.52
N PRO A 142 34.71 2.25 -32.53
CA PRO A 142 35.48 1.61 -33.61
C PRO A 142 34.64 1.33 -34.89
N GLY A 143 35.29 1.41 -36.06
CA GLY A 143 34.67 1.48 -37.40
C GLY A 143 34.40 0.17 -38.18
N GLU A 144 33.72 0.36 -39.32
CA GLU A 144 33.07 -0.60 -40.24
C GLU A 144 33.97 -1.39 -41.22
N PRO A 145 33.40 -2.40 -41.92
CA PRO A 145 33.62 -2.51 -43.38
C PRO A 145 32.44 -3.04 -44.26
N GLY A 146 32.10 -2.30 -45.33
CA GLY A 146 32.08 -2.76 -46.75
C GLY A 146 30.85 -3.43 -47.38
N GLU A 147 30.16 -2.70 -48.27
CA GLU A 147 28.94 -3.03 -49.06
C GLU A 147 29.21 -3.62 -50.48
N GLN A 148 28.26 -4.37 -51.10
CA GLN A 148 27.97 -4.45 -52.57
C GLN A 148 26.74 -5.37 -52.94
N PRO A 149 26.04 -5.18 -54.11
CA PRO A 149 24.56 -5.28 -54.22
C PRO A 149 23.94 -6.21 -55.32
N GLY A 150 22.62 -6.50 -55.24
CA GLY A 150 21.67 -6.50 -56.40
C GLY A 150 20.90 -7.79 -56.81
N THR A 151 19.55 -7.71 -56.88
CA THR A 151 18.43 -8.69 -57.16
C THR A 151 18.07 -8.82 -58.68
N PRO A 152 16.88 -9.29 -59.23
CA PRO A 152 15.56 -9.79 -58.69
C PRO A 152 14.75 -10.88 -59.51
N GLY A 153 13.56 -11.28 -59.01
CA GLY A 153 12.33 -11.46 -59.84
C GLY A 153 11.50 -12.77 -59.74
N ALA A 154 10.20 -12.69 -59.38
CA ALA A 154 9.15 -13.73 -59.46
C ALA A 154 7.76 -13.11 -59.78
N PRO A 155 6.71 -13.90 -60.13
CA PRO A 155 5.34 -13.50 -59.72
C PRO A 155 4.30 -14.64 -59.41
N ALA A 156 3.26 -14.20 -58.65
CA ALA A 156 1.80 -14.50 -58.67
C ALA A 156 1.15 -15.66 -57.85
N ARG A 157 -0.08 -15.38 -57.37
CA ARG A 157 -0.81 -15.90 -56.17
C ARG A 157 -2.13 -16.65 -56.51
N GLN A 158 -2.72 -17.39 -55.56
CA GLN A 158 -4.20 -17.41 -55.34
C GLN A 158 -4.65 -17.93 -53.95
N ARG A 159 -5.83 -17.45 -53.49
CA ARG A 159 -6.48 -17.56 -52.15
C ARG A 159 -7.32 -18.84 -51.96
N VAL A 160 -7.81 -19.12 -50.73
CA VAL A 160 -9.24 -19.24 -50.32
C VAL A 160 -9.39 -19.54 -48.80
N ASP A 161 -10.60 -19.30 -48.27
CA ASP A 161 -11.14 -19.07 -46.90
C ASP A 161 -11.22 -20.25 -45.88
N LEU A 162 -11.53 -19.89 -44.61
CA LEU A 162 -11.69 -20.73 -43.39
C LEU A 162 -13.12 -20.64 -42.78
N PRO A 163 -13.53 -21.59 -41.90
CA PRO A 163 -14.04 -21.19 -40.57
C PRO A 163 -13.77 -22.14 -39.37
N ASP A 164 -13.93 -21.59 -38.15
CA ASP A 164 -14.44 -22.14 -36.86
C ASP A 164 -13.60 -21.78 -35.60
N ALA A 165 -14.29 -21.53 -34.47
CA ALA A 165 -13.79 -20.86 -33.26
C ALA A 165 -13.07 -21.79 -32.26
N GLU A 166 -11.84 -21.43 -31.87
CA GLU A 166 -10.94 -22.14 -30.93
C GLU A 166 -10.80 -21.40 -29.58
N LEU A 167 -10.39 -22.12 -28.52
CA LEU A 167 -9.94 -21.55 -27.24
C LEU A 167 -8.77 -20.59 -27.48
N LEU A 168 -8.82 -19.39 -26.87
CA LEU A 168 -7.81 -18.36 -27.10
C LEU A 168 -6.45 -18.77 -26.51
N ARG A 169 -5.38 -18.63 -27.30
CA ARG A 169 -3.99 -18.85 -26.87
C ARG A 169 -3.35 -17.53 -26.45
N ASP A 170 -2.43 -17.53 -25.49
CA ASP A 170 -1.74 -16.29 -25.12
C ASP A 170 -0.70 -15.90 -26.18
N LEU A 171 -0.70 -14.64 -26.57
CA LEU A 171 0.31 -14.05 -27.44
C LEU A 171 1.33 -13.31 -26.58
N VAL A 172 2.60 -13.71 -26.67
CA VAL A 172 3.72 -13.15 -25.88
C VAL A 172 4.82 -12.60 -26.80
N GLY A 173 5.61 -11.66 -26.28
CA GLY A 173 6.86 -11.24 -26.91
C GLY A 173 7.83 -12.42 -27.07
N GLY A 174 8.61 -12.40 -28.15
CA GLY A 174 9.55 -13.46 -28.53
C GLY A 174 8.90 -14.64 -29.27
N GLN A 175 7.57 -14.75 -29.31
CA GLN A 175 6.89 -15.86 -29.99
C GLN A 175 7.16 -15.87 -31.49
N GLY A 176 7.51 -17.04 -32.02
CA GLY A 176 7.78 -17.20 -33.45
C GLY A 176 6.52 -17.14 -34.31
N TYR A 177 6.62 -16.45 -35.44
CA TYR A 177 5.61 -16.46 -36.50
C TYR A 177 6.27 -16.58 -37.86
N TYR A 178 5.46 -16.89 -38.87
CA TYR A 178 5.92 -16.86 -40.25
C TYR A 178 4.94 -16.18 -41.20
N ASP A 179 5.51 -15.69 -42.29
CA ASP A 179 4.80 -15.21 -43.48
C ASP A 179 5.14 -16.10 -44.68
N HIS A 180 4.16 -16.36 -45.54
CA HIS A 180 4.31 -17.21 -46.70
C HIS A 180 4.47 -16.38 -47.98
N LYS A 181 5.64 -16.46 -48.61
CA LYS A 181 5.96 -15.75 -49.85
C LYS A 181 6.31 -16.72 -50.98
N GLY A 182 5.30 -17.16 -51.72
CA GLY A 182 5.50 -18.02 -52.89
C GLY A 182 5.93 -19.42 -52.50
N VAL A 183 7.23 -19.74 -52.56
CA VAL A 183 7.81 -21.04 -52.17
C VAL A 183 8.68 -20.95 -50.90
N TYR A 184 8.81 -19.75 -50.31
CA TYR A 184 9.65 -19.50 -49.15
C TYR A 184 8.83 -19.02 -47.95
N ASP A 185 9.15 -19.59 -46.78
CA ASP A 185 8.63 -19.13 -45.49
C ASP A 185 9.63 -18.17 -44.84
N TYR A 186 9.17 -16.97 -44.50
CA TYR A 186 9.94 -16.00 -43.73
C TYR A 186 9.59 -16.13 -42.26
N PHE A 187 10.59 -16.29 -41.41
CA PHE A 187 10.39 -16.50 -39.98
C PHE A 187 10.86 -15.29 -39.19
N CYS A 188 10.01 -14.83 -38.28
CA CYS A 188 10.29 -13.74 -37.37
C CYS A 188 9.71 -14.04 -35.98
N SER A 189 9.91 -13.12 -35.05
CA SER A 189 9.42 -13.18 -33.69
C SER A 189 8.55 -11.97 -33.40
N VAL A 190 7.53 -12.14 -32.55
CA VAL A 190 6.74 -11.03 -32.01
C VAL A 190 7.62 -10.19 -31.09
N GLY A 191 7.51 -8.87 -31.19
CA GLY A 191 8.20 -7.94 -30.29
C GLY A 191 7.39 -7.73 -29.04
N PHE A 192 6.48 -6.76 -29.09
CA PHE A 192 5.61 -6.43 -27.97
C PHE A 192 4.17 -6.38 -28.40
N ASN A 193 3.28 -6.85 -27.52
CA ASN A 193 1.86 -6.58 -27.65
C ASN A 193 1.58 -5.12 -27.30
N GLY A 194 0.48 -4.60 -27.80
CA GLY A 194 0.01 -3.27 -27.50
C GLY A 194 -1.41 -3.06 -27.96
N VAL A 195 -1.87 -1.82 -27.86
CA VAL A 195 -3.22 -1.42 -28.19
C VAL A 195 -3.20 -0.19 -29.07
N ASP A 196 -4.17 -0.11 -29.96
CA ASP A 196 -4.49 1.14 -30.64
C ASP A 196 -5.16 2.10 -29.64
N THR A 197 -4.56 3.26 -29.40
CA THR A 197 -5.03 4.24 -28.40
C THR A 197 -6.37 4.87 -28.76
N ALA A 198 -6.78 4.83 -30.04
CA ALA A 198 -8.06 5.36 -30.49
C ALA A 198 -9.22 4.34 -30.37
N THR A 199 -8.93 3.05 -30.61
CA THR A 199 -9.97 2.00 -30.72
C THR A 199 -9.90 0.93 -29.63
N GLY A 200 -8.78 0.84 -28.90
CA GLY A 200 -8.50 -0.27 -27.97
C GLY A 200 -8.23 -1.61 -28.66
N ALA A 201 -8.10 -1.62 -30.00
CA ALA A 201 -7.86 -2.85 -30.73
C ALA A 201 -6.47 -3.42 -30.40
N ALA A 202 -6.43 -4.72 -30.09
CA ALA A 202 -5.18 -5.42 -29.82
C ALA A 202 -4.27 -5.48 -31.06
N GLN A 203 -3.01 -5.07 -30.88
CA GLN A 203 -1.98 -5.05 -31.91
C GLN A 203 -0.69 -5.66 -31.37
N PHE A 204 0.21 -6.10 -32.24
CA PHE A 204 1.58 -6.41 -31.85
C PHE A 204 2.59 -5.81 -32.80
N LEU A 205 3.71 -5.38 -32.22
CA LEU A 205 4.86 -4.80 -32.88
C LEU A 205 5.84 -5.89 -33.32
N THR A 206 6.48 -5.68 -34.46
CA THR A 206 7.58 -6.49 -34.99
C THR A 206 8.48 -5.63 -35.88
N ALA A 207 9.57 -6.20 -36.38
CA ALA A 207 10.44 -5.53 -37.33
C ALA A 207 9.72 -5.31 -38.68
N GLY A 208 9.91 -4.15 -39.29
CA GLY A 208 9.29 -3.79 -40.56
C GLY A 208 9.70 -4.71 -41.71
N HIS A 209 10.97 -5.13 -41.76
CA HIS A 209 11.45 -6.07 -42.77
C HIS A 209 10.86 -7.48 -42.67
N CYS A 210 10.21 -7.80 -41.54
CA CYS A 210 9.47 -9.06 -41.38
C CYS A 210 8.11 -9.07 -42.09
N VAL A 211 7.66 -7.92 -42.60
CA VAL A 211 6.43 -7.82 -43.37
C VAL A 211 6.78 -7.77 -44.84
N THR A 212 6.29 -8.75 -45.61
CA THR A 212 6.51 -8.75 -47.05
C THR A 212 5.39 -7.99 -47.76
N PRO A 213 5.68 -6.90 -48.50
CA PRO A 213 4.69 -6.29 -49.39
C PRO A 213 4.20 -7.31 -50.43
N GLY A 214 2.93 -7.69 -50.32
CA GLY A 214 2.26 -8.55 -51.28
C GLY A 214 2.47 -10.06 -51.16
N ALA A 215 2.73 -10.57 -49.95
CA ALA A 215 2.73 -12.00 -49.61
C ALA A 215 1.41 -12.74 -49.93
N ALA A 216 1.44 -14.07 -49.86
CA ALA A 216 0.24 -14.89 -49.90
C ALA A 216 -0.69 -14.55 -48.71
N TYR A 217 -1.98 -14.89 -48.80
CA TYR A 217 -2.98 -14.63 -47.75
C TYR A 217 -3.22 -13.16 -47.35
N GLY A 218 -2.76 -12.19 -48.14
CA GLY A 218 -2.97 -10.76 -47.85
C GLY A 218 -2.04 -10.21 -46.77
N GLY A 219 -0.90 -10.88 -46.53
CA GLY A 219 0.10 -10.48 -45.53
C GLY A 219 -0.16 -11.02 -44.12
N ARG A 220 -1.20 -11.85 -43.94
CA ARG A 220 -1.50 -12.53 -42.67
C ARG A 220 -0.32 -13.39 -42.23
N VAL A 221 -0.02 -13.35 -40.94
CA VAL A 221 1.02 -14.18 -40.30
C VAL A 221 0.40 -15.27 -39.44
N PHE A 222 1.09 -16.39 -39.33
CA PHE A 222 0.65 -17.56 -38.61
C PHE A 222 1.68 -17.92 -37.54
N SER A 223 1.22 -18.43 -36.40
CA SER A 223 2.12 -18.83 -35.33
C SER A 223 2.99 -20.01 -35.75
N LEU A 224 4.18 -20.10 -35.16
CA LEU A 224 5.04 -21.27 -35.29
C LEU A 224 4.80 -22.21 -34.12
N GLU A 225 4.38 -23.44 -34.41
CA GLU A 225 4.31 -24.49 -33.40
C GLU A 225 5.73 -25.01 -33.11
N GLN A 226 6.38 -24.35 -32.15
CA GLN A 226 7.71 -24.70 -31.65
C GLN A 226 7.60 -25.18 -30.20
N GLN A 227 8.35 -26.24 -29.89
CA GLN A 227 8.51 -26.77 -28.54
C GLN A 227 9.89 -26.41 -27.96
N ARG A 228 10.66 -25.56 -28.66
CA ARG A 228 11.91 -24.96 -28.19
C ARG A 228 12.41 -23.93 -29.19
N PRO A 229 13.28 -22.99 -28.76
CA PRO A 229 14.00 -22.12 -29.67
C PRO A 229 14.79 -22.91 -30.72
N GLY A 230 14.78 -22.41 -31.95
CA GLY A 230 15.56 -22.98 -33.05
C GLY A 230 15.02 -24.27 -33.66
N GLN A 231 13.93 -24.83 -33.11
CA GLN A 231 13.20 -25.93 -33.75
C GLN A 231 12.61 -25.47 -35.09
N ASN A 232 12.79 -26.29 -36.13
CA ASN A 232 12.06 -26.11 -37.39
C ASN A 232 10.60 -26.52 -37.18
N PRO A 233 9.63 -25.70 -37.58
CA PRO A 233 8.21 -26.01 -37.41
C PRO A 233 7.86 -27.28 -38.18
N THR A 234 6.97 -28.10 -37.61
CA THR A 234 6.48 -29.32 -38.27
C THR A 234 5.16 -29.11 -39.00
N VAL A 235 4.40 -28.10 -38.58
CA VAL A 235 3.15 -27.64 -39.21
C VAL A 235 2.98 -26.12 -39.03
N ALA A 236 2.22 -25.52 -39.95
CA ALA A 236 1.72 -24.17 -39.84
C ALA A 236 0.75 -24.03 -38.65
N GLY A 237 0.96 -23.04 -37.78
CA GLY A 237 0.07 -22.78 -36.64
C GLY A 237 -1.13 -21.90 -36.98
N THR A 238 -1.87 -21.52 -35.95
CA THR A 238 -3.09 -20.68 -36.05
C THR A 238 -2.76 -19.28 -36.59
N HIS A 239 -3.71 -18.68 -37.32
CA HIS A 239 -3.62 -17.29 -37.76
C HIS A 239 -3.35 -16.39 -36.54
N LEU A 240 -2.26 -15.64 -36.60
CA LEU A 240 -1.73 -14.84 -35.50
C LEU A 240 -2.09 -13.37 -35.62
N GLY A 241 -2.02 -12.82 -36.84
CA GLY A 241 -2.36 -11.41 -37.06
C GLY A 241 -2.42 -11.02 -38.53
N SER A 242 -2.95 -9.82 -38.77
CA SER A 242 -3.01 -9.20 -40.11
C SER A 242 -2.29 -7.86 -40.10
N PRO A 243 -1.44 -7.56 -41.10
CA PRO A 243 -0.58 -6.38 -41.07
C PRO A 243 -1.42 -5.13 -41.29
N LEU A 244 -1.06 -4.07 -40.58
CA LEU A 244 -1.65 -2.75 -40.77
C LEU A 244 -0.84 -2.04 -41.85
N SER A 245 -1.34 -1.97 -43.07
CA SER A 245 -0.58 -1.50 -44.24
C SER A 245 0.07 -0.12 -44.09
N ALA A 246 -0.52 0.79 -43.29
CA ALA A 246 0.04 2.11 -43.01
C ALA A 246 1.19 2.10 -41.98
N SER A 247 1.28 1.05 -41.16
CA SER A 247 2.30 0.87 -40.12
C SER A 247 3.62 0.30 -40.66
N LEU A 248 3.64 -0.23 -41.88
CA LEU A 248 4.82 -0.91 -42.43
C LEU A 248 5.92 0.11 -42.77
N LYS A 249 7.02 0.06 -42.04
CA LYS A 249 8.16 0.97 -42.20
C LYS A 249 9.46 0.20 -42.16
N PHE A 250 10.16 0.16 -43.29
CA PHE A 250 11.51 -0.40 -43.39
C PHE A 250 12.36 0.47 -44.32
N GLY A 251 13.46 0.98 -43.79
CA GLY A 251 14.26 2.03 -44.43
C GLY A 251 13.89 3.43 -43.99
N ASP A 252 14.64 4.42 -44.49
CA ASP A 252 14.58 5.80 -44.02
C ASP A 252 14.74 5.91 -42.49
N TYR A 253 15.65 5.11 -41.93
CA TYR A 253 15.90 4.95 -40.50
C TYR A 253 14.85 4.15 -39.72
N TYR A 254 13.87 3.53 -40.36
CA TYR A 254 12.82 2.76 -39.69
C TYR A 254 12.97 1.24 -39.86
N ASP A 255 12.60 0.47 -38.83
CA ASP A 255 12.38 -0.98 -38.95
C ASP A 255 11.28 -1.46 -38.00
N THR A 256 10.04 -1.09 -38.30
CA THR A 256 8.86 -1.36 -37.47
C THR A 256 7.62 -1.68 -38.30
N ALA A 257 6.77 -2.57 -37.78
CA ALA A 257 5.44 -2.79 -38.30
C ALA A 257 4.47 -3.28 -37.20
N LEU A 258 3.18 -2.99 -37.41
CA LEU A 258 2.11 -3.44 -36.56
C LEU A 258 1.22 -4.46 -37.27
N TYR A 259 0.77 -5.44 -36.49
CA TYR A 259 -0.26 -6.38 -36.87
C TYR A 259 -1.46 -6.24 -35.94
N ALA A 260 -2.67 -6.21 -36.51
CA ALA A 260 -3.88 -6.46 -35.74
C ALA A 260 -3.87 -7.92 -35.27
N THR A 261 -4.03 -8.13 -33.96
CA THR A 261 -4.02 -9.45 -33.35
C THR A 261 -5.26 -10.24 -33.79
N ALA A 262 -5.06 -11.49 -34.20
CA ALA A 262 -6.17 -12.33 -34.60
C ALA A 262 -7.05 -12.72 -33.39
N PRO A 263 -8.38 -12.87 -33.54
CA PRO A 263 -9.28 -13.13 -32.44
C PRO A 263 -9.02 -14.42 -31.66
N ALA A 264 -8.21 -15.35 -32.20
CA ALA A 264 -7.82 -16.59 -31.54
C ALA A 264 -6.73 -16.41 -30.47
N TRP A 265 -6.27 -15.17 -30.24
CA TRP A 265 -5.17 -14.87 -29.33
C TRP A 265 -5.54 -13.83 -28.28
N THR A 266 -5.05 -14.04 -27.06
CA THR A 266 -5.09 -13.09 -25.95
C THR A 266 -3.70 -12.46 -25.82
N PRO A 267 -3.49 -11.20 -26.24
CA PRO A 267 -2.23 -10.51 -25.98
C PRO A 267 -2.00 -10.33 -24.48
N VAL A 268 -0.78 -10.60 -24.02
CA VAL A 268 -0.39 -10.40 -22.62
C VAL A 268 0.81 -9.44 -22.52
N PRO A 269 0.93 -8.64 -21.44
CA PRO A 269 2.03 -7.69 -21.25
C PRO A 269 3.32 -8.39 -20.79
N ALA A 270 3.80 -9.36 -21.58
CA ALA A 270 4.92 -10.19 -21.18
C ALA A 270 5.70 -10.76 -22.36
N VAL A 271 6.97 -11.09 -22.09
CA VAL A 271 7.88 -11.80 -22.98
C VAL A 271 7.97 -13.27 -22.56
N GLY A 272 7.86 -14.15 -23.54
CA GLY A 272 7.83 -15.60 -23.37
C GLY A 272 9.16 -16.22 -22.93
N SER A 273 9.08 -17.31 -22.18
CA SER A 273 10.23 -17.98 -21.54
C SER A 273 10.64 -19.32 -22.12
N TRP A 274 9.84 -19.89 -23.03
CA TRP A 274 10.17 -21.14 -23.72
C TRP A 274 10.29 -22.37 -22.80
N GLY A 275 9.73 -22.32 -21.58
CA GLY A 275 9.63 -23.45 -20.65
C GLY A 275 10.89 -24.31 -20.52
N GLY A 276 12.00 -23.73 -20.07
CA GLY A 276 13.30 -24.39 -19.93
C GLY A 276 14.10 -24.48 -21.23
N ASN A 277 13.76 -23.68 -22.24
CA ASN A 277 14.14 -23.90 -23.65
C ASN A 277 13.68 -25.27 -24.20
N GLN A 278 12.63 -25.84 -23.60
CA GLN A 278 12.03 -27.14 -23.97
C GLN A 278 10.50 -27.07 -24.13
N GLY A 279 9.93 -25.86 -24.15
CA GLY A 279 8.52 -25.61 -24.39
C GLY A 279 8.27 -24.55 -25.48
N SER A 280 6.99 -24.25 -25.70
CA SER A 280 6.55 -23.13 -26.54
C SER A 280 6.85 -21.79 -25.88
N ALA A 281 6.84 -20.69 -26.65
CA ALA A 281 7.17 -19.36 -26.14
C ALA A 281 6.31 -18.95 -24.93
N ASP A 282 5.05 -19.36 -24.89
CA ASP A 282 4.07 -19.09 -23.83
C ASP A 282 4.14 -20.07 -22.64
N ALA A 283 4.99 -21.11 -22.72
CA ALA A 283 5.17 -22.09 -21.65
C ALA A 283 6.10 -21.57 -20.56
N GLY A 284 5.71 -21.77 -19.30
CA GLY A 284 6.51 -21.38 -18.13
C GLY A 284 6.22 -19.97 -17.62
N GLN A 285 7.01 -19.52 -16.66
CA GLN A 285 6.92 -18.18 -16.07
C GLN A 285 7.41 -17.13 -17.06
N ARG A 286 6.69 -16.02 -17.22
CA ARG A 286 6.96 -15.01 -18.27
C ARG A 286 7.66 -13.80 -17.67
N ALA A 287 8.43 -13.08 -18.49
CA ALA A 287 9.01 -11.80 -18.08
C ALA A 287 7.97 -10.70 -18.30
N THR A 288 7.49 -10.11 -17.20
CA THR A 288 6.47 -9.04 -17.24
C THR A 288 7.06 -7.77 -17.85
N VAL A 289 6.26 -7.08 -18.67
CA VAL A 289 6.55 -5.72 -19.15
C VAL A 289 5.68 -4.76 -18.34
N ARG A 290 6.31 -3.85 -17.59
CA ARG A 290 5.62 -2.85 -16.74
C ARG A 290 5.66 -1.46 -17.34
N ASP A 291 6.65 -1.19 -18.17
CA ASP A 291 6.80 0.09 -18.85
C ASP A 291 7.71 -0.04 -20.09
N TYR A 292 8.00 1.07 -20.77
CA TYR A 292 9.03 1.15 -21.79
C TYR A 292 10.09 2.21 -21.44
N THR A 293 11.27 2.10 -22.02
CA THR A 293 12.32 3.12 -21.86
C THR A 293 13.23 3.15 -23.09
N ARG A 294 13.97 4.24 -23.28
CA ARG A 294 15.04 4.30 -24.28
C ARG A 294 16.28 3.54 -23.81
N ALA A 295 17.04 3.05 -24.77
CA ALA A 295 18.31 2.39 -24.47
C ALA A 295 19.34 3.40 -23.93
N VAL A 296 20.17 2.98 -22.97
CA VAL A 296 21.31 3.76 -22.45
C VAL A 296 22.60 2.98 -22.67
N VAL A 297 23.70 3.66 -23.02
CA VAL A 297 25.00 2.99 -23.18
C VAL A 297 25.41 2.31 -21.86
N ASN A 298 25.95 1.10 -21.96
CA ASN A 298 26.26 0.18 -20.85
C ASN A 298 25.06 -0.45 -20.13
N GLN A 299 23.83 -0.20 -20.58
CA GLN A 299 22.65 -0.88 -20.04
C GLN A 299 22.69 -2.38 -20.34
N SER A 300 22.40 -3.19 -19.33
CA SER A 300 22.17 -4.62 -19.48
C SER A 300 20.82 -4.87 -20.13
N ILE A 301 20.80 -5.64 -21.21
CA ILE A 301 19.58 -6.00 -21.94
C ILE A 301 19.52 -7.50 -22.18
N CYS A 302 18.31 -8.02 -22.30
CA CYS A 302 18.05 -9.40 -22.69
C CYS A 302 16.99 -9.43 -23.79
N LYS A 303 17.17 -10.35 -24.74
CA LYS A 303 16.20 -10.54 -25.82
C LYS A 303 15.69 -11.96 -25.85
N SER A 304 14.41 -12.13 -26.18
CA SER A 304 13.78 -13.43 -26.44
C SER A 304 13.32 -13.50 -27.89
N GLY A 305 13.64 -14.59 -28.58
CA GLY A 305 13.28 -14.79 -29.98
C GLY A 305 13.17 -16.28 -30.34
N ARG A 306 12.51 -16.56 -31.45
CA ARG A 306 12.19 -17.93 -31.88
C ARG A 306 13.37 -18.79 -32.26
N LYS A 307 14.54 -18.21 -32.51
CA LYS A 307 15.72 -18.93 -32.99
C LYS A 307 16.68 -19.21 -31.84
N THR A 308 16.98 -18.20 -31.02
CA THR A 308 18.00 -18.32 -29.97
C THR A 308 17.43 -18.30 -28.55
N GLY A 309 16.14 -17.99 -28.36
CA GLY A 309 15.55 -17.84 -27.03
C GLY A 309 16.18 -16.66 -26.28
N TRP A 310 16.27 -16.79 -24.96
CA TRP A 310 16.89 -15.78 -24.09
C TRP A 310 18.41 -15.71 -24.29
N THR A 311 18.88 -14.53 -24.69
CA THR A 311 20.30 -14.15 -24.58
C THR A 311 20.38 -12.73 -24.06
N CYS A 312 21.45 -12.43 -23.34
CA CYS A 312 21.68 -11.12 -22.74
C CYS A 312 22.97 -10.50 -23.25
N GLY A 313 23.11 -9.20 -23.06
CA GLY A 313 24.22 -8.41 -23.53
C GLY A 313 24.15 -6.98 -23.00
N THR A 314 25.08 -6.15 -23.46
CA THR A 314 25.23 -4.77 -23.04
C THR A 314 25.12 -3.85 -24.26
N VAL A 315 24.42 -2.74 -24.08
CA VAL A 315 24.31 -1.68 -25.09
C VAL A 315 25.66 -0.99 -25.27
N SER A 316 26.17 -0.95 -26.50
CA SER A 316 27.44 -0.31 -26.86
C SER A 316 27.27 1.05 -27.53
N ALA A 317 26.12 1.30 -28.16
CA ALA A 317 25.78 2.58 -28.76
C ALA A 317 24.26 2.73 -28.88
N VAL A 318 23.78 3.97 -28.91
CA VAL A 318 22.36 4.33 -29.13
C VAL A 318 22.26 5.30 -30.30
N ASP A 319 21.07 5.41 -30.89
CA ASP A 319 20.79 6.38 -31.97
C ASP A 319 21.79 6.25 -33.16
N ARG A 320 22.06 5.02 -33.61
CA ARG A 320 23.00 4.73 -34.70
C ARG A 320 22.30 4.33 -35.99
N ALA A 321 22.47 5.15 -37.02
CA ALA A 321 22.22 4.75 -38.40
C ALA A 321 23.09 3.55 -38.78
N SER A 322 22.44 2.45 -39.19
CA SER A 322 23.07 1.20 -39.58
C SER A 322 22.54 0.72 -40.92
N THR A 323 23.42 0.45 -41.89
CA THR A 323 23.03 0.00 -43.22
C THR A 323 22.82 -1.52 -43.26
N ILE A 324 21.59 -1.95 -43.56
CA ILE A 324 21.21 -3.35 -43.77
C ILE A 324 20.92 -3.55 -45.27
N GLY A 325 21.80 -4.27 -45.96
CA GLY A 325 21.67 -4.44 -47.41
C GLY A 325 21.91 -3.11 -48.12
N THR A 326 20.85 -2.42 -48.52
CA THR A 326 20.88 -1.09 -49.17
C THR A 326 20.04 -0.06 -48.41
N THR A 327 19.72 -0.34 -47.16
CA THR A 327 18.67 0.34 -46.42
C THR A 327 19.17 0.72 -45.04
N ASP A 328 19.11 2.00 -44.69
CA ASP A 328 19.53 2.49 -43.39
C ASP A 328 18.40 2.39 -42.38
N VAL A 329 18.72 1.92 -41.17
CA VAL A 329 17.81 1.83 -40.02
C VAL A 329 18.44 2.51 -38.80
N ASN A 330 17.62 3.14 -37.96
CA ASN A 330 18.05 3.53 -36.62
C ASN A 330 18.18 2.27 -35.76
N ALA A 331 19.24 2.17 -34.96
CA ALA A 331 19.39 1.10 -34.00
C ALA A 331 20.19 1.55 -32.78
N PHE A 332 19.88 0.95 -31.63
CA PHE A 332 20.90 0.78 -30.60
C PHE A 332 21.66 -0.52 -30.85
N LEU A 333 22.96 -0.47 -30.64
CA LEU A 333 23.87 -1.58 -30.86
C LEU A 333 24.19 -2.26 -29.54
N SER A 334 24.31 -3.59 -29.58
CA SER A 334 24.68 -4.39 -28.42
C SER A 334 25.41 -5.67 -28.84
N ASN A 335 26.00 -6.35 -27.87
CA ASN A 335 26.58 -7.67 -28.09
C ASN A 335 25.59 -8.83 -27.85
N VAL A 336 24.29 -8.56 -27.66
CA VAL A 336 23.28 -9.62 -27.44
C VAL A 336 23.25 -10.56 -28.65
N CYS A 337 23.24 -11.87 -28.46
CA CYS A 337 23.25 -12.81 -29.58
C CYS A 337 21.88 -12.88 -30.28
N ALA A 338 21.82 -12.55 -31.58
CA ALA A 338 20.62 -12.75 -32.40
C ALA A 338 20.98 -13.44 -33.73
N LEU A 339 20.20 -14.46 -34.13
CA LEU A 339 20.37 -15.17 -35.39
C LEU A 339 19.15 -14.94 -36.31
N THR A 340 19.29 -15.25 -37.60
CA THR A 340 18.17 -15.21 -38.54
C THR A 340 16.97 -16.00 -38.02
N GLY A 341 15.84 -15.30 -37.91
CA GLY A 341 14.61 -15.78 -37.27
C GLY A 341 14.27 -15.05 -35.96
N ASP A 342 15.25 -14.46 -35.28
CA ASP A 342 15.00 -13.63 -34.08
C ASP A 342 14.50 -12.23 -34.41
N SER A 343 14.57 -11.79 -35.67
CA SER A 343 14.05 -10.51 -36.15
C SER A 343 12.63 -10.25 -35.64
N GLY A 344 12.39 -9.03 -35.15
CA GLY A 344 11.16 -8.61 -34.49
C GLY A 344 11.08 -8.99 -33.01
N GLY A 345 11.93 -9.88 -32.50
CA GLY A 345 11.88 -10.37 -31.13
C GLY A 345 12.07 -9.28 -30.07
N ALA A 346 11.44 -9.48 -28.92
CA ALA A 346 11.41 -8.53 -27.82
C ALA A 346 12.80 -8.35 -27.18
N VAL A 347 13.20 -7.10 -26.98
CA VAL A 347 14.40 -6.71 -26.22
C VAL A 347 13.97 -5.92 -24.99
N ILE A 348 14.30 -6.45 -23.81
CA ILE A 348 13.93 -5.87 -22.50
C ILE A 348 15.17 -5.54 -21.67
N SER A 349 14.99 -4.63 -20.72
CA SER A 349 15.88 -4.38 -19.60
C SER A 349 15.03 -4.43 -18.33
N GLY A 350 15.29 -5.36 -17.41
CA GLY A 350 14.39 -5.61 -16.27
C GLY A 350 12.95 -5.87 -16.75
N SER A 351 12.03 -5.01 -16.32
CA SER A 351 10.62 -5.02 -16.72
C SER A 351 10.26 -3.96 -17.78
N TYR A 352 11.27 -3.35 -18.43
CA TYR A 352 11.08 -2.33 -19.45
C TYR A 352 11.22 -2.89 -20.87
N ALA A 353 10.30 -2.54 -21.76
CA ALA A 353 10.47 -2.70 -23.20
C ALA A 353 11.47 -1.67 -23.74
N VAL A 354 12.49 -2.12 -24.47
CA VAL A 354 13.59 -1.24 -24.97
C VAL A 354 13.66 -1.24 -26.49
N GLY A 355 13.44 -2.38 -27.14
CA GLY A 355 13.52 -2.46 -28.60
C GLY A 355 13.06 -3.78 -29.19
N VAL A 356 13.07 -3.85 -30.52
CA VAL A 356 12.84 -5.08 -31.28
C VAL A 356 14.08 -5.41 -32.12
N ILE A 357 14.42 -6.69 -32.23
CA ILE A 357 15.60 -7.12 -32.99
C ILE A 357 15.44 -6.76 -34.47
N SER A 358 16.39 -6.00 -35.01
CA SER A 358 16.42 -5.63 -36.43
C SER A 358 17.42 -6.48 -37.21
N PHE A 359 18.67 -6.57 -36.74
CA PHE A 359 19.72 -7.32 -37.42
C PHE A 359 20.78 -7.86 -36.47
N GLY A 360 21.57 -8.83 -36.93
CA GLY A 360 22.73 -9.36 -36.22
C GLY A 360 23.76 -9.95 -37.17
N ASP A 361 25.04 -9.84 -36.83
CA ASP A 361 26.14 -10.37 -37.64
C ASP A 361 26.57 -11.80 -37.24
N TYR A 362 25.98 -12.37 -36.18
CA TYR A 362 26.13 -13.77 -35.78
C TYR A 362 25.69 -14.71 -36.91
N LYS A 363 26.50 -15.72 -37.25
CA LYS A 363 26.25 -16.61 -38.41
C LYS A 363 25.96 -18.04 -38.02
N THR A 364 26.66 -18.55 -37.03
CA THR A 364 26.70 -19.98 -36.69
C THR A 364 26.21 -20.27 -35.29
N GLY A 365 26.35 -19.34 -34.34
CA GLY A 365 25.83 -19.49 -32.99
C GLY A 365 26.27 -18.38 -32.03
N CYS A 366 25.73 -18.42 -30.81
CA CYS A 366 25.96 -17.39 -29.78
C CYS A 366 27.33 -17.47 -29.08
N GLY A 367 28.20 -18.39 -29.47
CA GLY A 367 29.58 -18.46 -28.97
C GLY A 367 30.57 -17.56 -29.71
N GLU A 368 30.11 -16.83 -30.73
CA GLU A 368 30.96 -15.93 -31.52
C GLU A 368 31.25 -14.62 -30.76
N THR A 369 32.50 -14.17 -30.80
CA THR A 369 32.96 -12.96 -30.10
C THR A 369 33.08 -11.76 -31.05
N GLY A 370 32.96 -10.53 -30.53
CA GLY A 370 33.10 -9.31 -31.32
C GLY A 370 31.96 -9.08 -32.31
N ARG A 371 30.82 -9.72 -32.06
CA ARG A 371 29.59 -9.64 -32.84
C ARG A 371 28.70 -8.51 -32.34
N THR A 372 27.88 -7.98 -33.23
CA THR A 372 26.96 -6.87 -32.97
C THR A 372 25.56 -7.22 -33.46
N THR A 373 24.59 -6.88 -32.62
CA THR A 373 23.17 -6.93 -32.90
C THR A 373 22.61 -5.53 -32.78
N GLY A 374 21.88 -5.10 -33.81
CA GLY A 374 21.15 -3.85 -33.81
C GLY A 374 19.67 -4.10 -33.55
N SER A 375 19.11 -3.27 -32.67
CA SER A 375 17.70 -3.32 -32.30
C SER A 375 17.05 -1.98 -32.61
N PHE A 376 15.89 -2.00 -33.26
CA PHE A 376 15.10 -0.80 -33.49
C PHE A 376 14.46 -0.37 -32.15
N PRO A 377 14.67 0.88 -31.70
CA PRO A 377 14.24 1.31 -30.38
C PRO A 377 12.72 1.43 -30.26
N ILE A 378 12.19 1.10 -29.08
CA ILE A 378 10.82 1.50 -28.70
C ILE A 378 10.74 3.01 -28.56
N ASP A 379 11.74 3.60 -27.90
CA ASP A 379 11.91 5.02 -27.65
C ASP A 379 13.39 5.40 -27.87
N SER A 380 13.64 6.60 -28.39
CA SER A 380 14.95 7.06 -28.88
C SER A 380 15.09 8.57 -28.67
N GLN A 381 16.32 9.06 -28.46
CA GLN A 381 16.52 10.48 -28.13
C GLN A 381 16.65 11.37 -29.37
N PHE A 382 17.36 10.92 -30.40
CA PHE A 382 17.78 11.78 -31.52
C PHE A 382 17.25 11.32 -32.87
N PHE A 383 17.05 10.02 -33.04
CA PHE A 383 16.42 9.44 -34.21
C PHE A 383 14.99 9.02 -33.88
N GLU A 384 14.21 8.78 -34.92
CA GLU A 384 12.83 8.30 -34.77
C GLU A 384 12.82 6.86 -34.20
N SER A 385 11.84 6.60 -33.34
CA SER A 385 11.61 5.34 -32.64
C SER A 385 10.33 4.63 -33.12
N ALA A 386 10.00 3.48 -32.52
CA ALA A 386 8.71 2.84 -32.78
C ALA A 386 7.53 3.73 -32.38
N LEU A 387 7.62 4.45 -31.27
CA LEU A 387 6.53 5.29 -30.77
C LEU A 387 6.33 6.56 -31.60
N ASP A 388 7.40 7.13 -32.17
CA ASP A 388 7.30 8.32 -33.04
C ASP A 388 6.60 8.01 -34.36
N VAL A 389 6.80 6.78 -34.85
CA VAL A 389 6.30 6.34 -36.15
C VAL A 389 4.93 5.67 -36.04
N GLN A 390 4.69 4.94 -34.95
CA GLN A 390 3.44 4.26 -34.65
C GLN A 390 2.62 5.06 -33.61
N THR A 391 2.31 6.32 -33.93
CA THR A 391 1.75 7.29 -32.96
C THR A 391 0.42 6.91 -32.31
N SER A 392 -0.33 5.97 -32.89
CA SER A 392 -1.58 5.45 -32.30
C SER A 392 -1.39 4.15 -31.51
N TRP A 393 -0.17 3.64 -31.37
CA TRP A 393 0.11 2.38 -30.69
C TRP A 393 0.74 2.62 -29.32
N GLU A 394 0.22 1.93 -28.32
CA GLU A 394 0.76 1.93 -26.96
C GLU A 394 1.15 0.49 -26.56
N PRO A 395 2.37 0.25 -26.03
CA PRO A 395 2.77 -1.06 -25.53
C PRO A 395 1.82 -1.55 -24.44
N LEU A 396 1.50 -2.84 -24.47
CA LEU A 396 0.71 -3.48 -23.43
C LEU A 396 1.61 -3.72 -22.21
N VAL A 397 1.22 -3.19 -21.06
CA VAL A 397 1.96 -3.26 -19.80
C VAL A 397 1.10 -3.85 -18.68
N SER A 398 1.78 -4.40 -17.68
CA SER A 398 1.16 -4.83 -16.43
C SER A 398 0.95 -3.63 -15.52
N VAL A 399 -0.30 -3.25 -15.27
CA VAL A 399 -0.66 -2.14 -14.39
C VAL A 399 -1.01 -2.66 -12.99
N SER A 400 -0.24 -2.25 -11.98
CA SER A 400 -0.49 -2.63 -10.59
C SER A 400 -1.63 -1.81 -9.97
N ALA A 401 -2.38 -2.43 -9.06
CA ALA A 401 -3.32 -1.71 -8.21
C ALA A 401 -2.58 -0.73 -7.29
N PRO A 402 -3.14 0.46 -7.02
CA PRO A 402 -2.50 1.43 -6.13
C PRO A 402 -2.62 0.97 -4.67
N GLY A 403 -1.52 0.98 -3.93
CA GLY A 403 -1.53 0.96 -2.48
C GLY A 403 -1.79 2.35 -1.91
N SER A 404 -2.32 2.42 -0.68
CA SER A 404 -2.51 3.68 0.04
C SER A 404 -2.13 3.53 1.52
N ASP A 405 -1.29 4.44 1.99
CA ASP A 405 -0.87 4.49 3.39
C ASP A 405 -1.92 5.18 4.28
N THR A 406 -2.74 6.06 3.68
CA THR A 406 -3.65 6.96 4.41
C THR A 406 -5.13 6.69 4.17
N LEU A 407 -5.55 6.35 2.94
CA LEU A 407 -6.97 6.16 2.60
C LEU A 407 -7.48 4.76 2.89
N LEU A 408 -6.58 3.77 2.85
CA LEU A 408 -6.89 2.35 3.06
C LEU A 408 -6.09 1.74 4.22
N GLY A 409 -5.33 2.56 4.96
CA GLY A 409 -4.42 2.14 6.01
C GLY A 409 -5.07 1.82 7.36
N GLY A 410 -6.39 1.97 7.50
CA GLY A 410 -7.12 1.72 8.76
C GLY A 410 -6.84 2.75 9.86
N VAL A 411 -6.32 3.91 9.50
CA VAL A 411 -6.10 5.08 10.37
C VAL A 411 -6.96 6.24 9.87
N PRO A 412 -7.37 7.17 10.73
CA PRO A 412 -8.05 8.38 10.28
C PRO A 412 -7.09 9.24 9.43
N LEU A 413 -7.64 9.86 8.39
CA LEU A 413 -6.99 10.96 7.69
C LEU A 413 -7.34 12.26 8.42
N TYR A 414 -6.36 12.94 9.00
CA TYR A 414 -6.64 14.21 9.65
C TYR A 414 -6.76 15.34 8.64
N ARG A 415 -7.71 16.26 8.84
CA ARG A 415 -7.89 17.41 7.95
C ARG A 415 -6.60 18.23 7.85
N GLY A 416 -6.21 18.53 6.61
CA GLY A 416 -4.95 19.23 6.31
C GLY A 416 -3.78 18.29 6.01
N GLU A 417 -3.93 16.98 6.20
CA GLU A 417 -2.94 16.00 5.79
C GLU A 417 -3.11 15.59 4.34
N ALA A 418 -1.98 15.32 3.69
CA ALA A 418 -1.98 14.76 2.34
C ALA A 418 -2.37 13.28 2.40
N ALA A 419 -3.20 12.83 1.46
CA ALA A 419 -3.36 11.40 1.24
C ALA A 419 -2.25 10.87 0.34
N THR A 420 -1.59 9.77 0.73
CA THR A 420 -0.43 9.25 0.01
C THR A 420 -0.54 7.75 -0.26
N GLY A 421 0.24 7.29 -1.21
CA GLY A 421 0.45 5.88 -1.47
C GLY A 421 1.47 5.63 -2.57
N THR A 422 1.51 4.39 -3.02
CA THR A 422 2.44 3.92 -4.06
C THR A 422 1.71 3.06 -5.09
N VAL A 423 2.19 3.09 -6.33
CA VAL A 423 1.87 2.10 -7.35
C VAL A 423 3.09 1.20 -7.50
N PRO A 424 3.04 -0.08 -7.13
CA PRO A 424 4.17 -1.00 -7.30
C PRO A 424 4.61 -1.09 -8.77
N GLY A 425 5.86 -0.72 -9.06
CA GLY A 425 6.39 -0.63 -10.43
C GLY A 425 5.77 0.50 -11.28
N GLY A 426 5.07 1.44 -10.66
CA GLY A 426 4.52 2.62 -11.31
C GLY A 426 5.56 3.71 -11.55
N GLY A 427 5.22 4.66 -12.42
CA GLY A 427 6.09 5.76 -12.82
C GLY A 427 5.29 6.87 -13.51
N LEU A 428 5.97 7.79 -14.20
CA LEU A 428 5.37 9.01 -14.77
C LEU A 428 4.23 8.79 -15.77
N ARG A 429 4.14 7.60 -16.38
CA ARG A 429 3.04 7.21 -17.29
C ARG A 429 1.82 6.63 -16.58
N HIS A 430 1.86 6.51 -15.26
CA HIS A 430 0.76 6.00 -14.46
C HIS A 430 -0.05 7.13 -13.86
N THR A 431 -1.37 6.93 -13.81
CA THR A 431 -2.31 7.84 -13.14
C THR A 431 -3.17 7.04 -12.18
N VAL A 432 -3.24 7.47 -10.93
CA VAL A 432 -4.21 6.93 -9.96
C VAL A 432 -5.53 7.66 -10.13
N HIS A 433 -6.60 6.90 -10.27
CA HIS A 433 -7.98 7.36 -10.31
C HIS A 433 -8.60 7.14 -8.95
N LEU A 434 -8.96 8.22 -8.24
CA LEU A 434 -9.65 8.17 -6.96
C LEU A 434 -11.10 8.62 -7.12
N SER A 435 -12.05 7.78 -6.75
CA SER A 435 -13.45 8.17 -6.53
C SER A 435 -13.75 8.15 -5.03
N VAL A 436 -14.45 9.17 -4.55
CA VAL A 436 -14.92 9.27 -3.17
C VAL A 436 -16.44 9.33 -3.16
N ASP A 437 -17.08 8.48 -2.36
CA ASP A 437 -18.54 8.32 -2.22
C ASP A 437 -19.28 8.11 -3.56
N GLY A 438 -18.60 7.45 -4.52
CA GLY A 438 -19.13 7.25 -5.87
C GLY A 438 -19.20 8.53 -6.72
N GLY A 439 -18.57 9.61 -6.27
CA GLY A 439 -18.40 10.86 -7.00
C GLY A 439 -17.44 10.73 -8.19
N PRO A 440 -17.22 11.84 -8.93
CA PRO A 440 -16.34 11.85 -10.10
C PRO A 440 -14.91 11.45 -9.73
N GLU A 441 -14.22 10.82 -10.68
CA GLU A 441 -12.82 10.43 -10.51
C GLU A 441 -11.90 11.67 -10.46
N ARG A 442 -11.05 11.71 -9.45
CA ARG A 442 -9.88 12.59 -9.39
C ARG A 442 -8.69 11.86 -9.98
N LEU A 443 -8.06 12.45 -10.99
CA LEU A 443 -6.83 11.96 -11.61
C LEU A 443 -5.62 12.47 -10.81
N ILE A 444 -4.76 11.55 -10.40
CA ILE A 444 -3.60 11.82 -9.54
C ILE A 444 -2.36 11.29 -10.26
N PRO A 445 -1.43 12.16 -10.69
CA PRO A 445 -0.17 11.74 -11.29
C PRO A 445 0.64 10.87 -10.33
N VAL A 446 1.35 9.88 -10.89
CA VAL A 446 2.32 9.06 -10.16
C VAL A 446 3.72 9.58 -10.47
N GLY A 447 4.53 9.81 -9.43
CA GLY A 447 5.92 10.22 -9.55
C GLY A 447 6.81 9.13 -10.15
N ALA A 448 8.04 9.51 -10.54
CA ALA A 448 9.02 8.57 -11.10
C ALA A 448 9.41 7.44 -10.12
N ASP A 449 9.26 7.66 -8.81
CA ASP A 449 9.48 6.67 -7.74
C ASP A 449 8.23 5.82 -7.43
N GLY A 450 7.18 5.93 -8.26
CA GLY A 450 5.91 5.22 -8.07
C GLY A 450 5.02 5.80 -6.98
N ARG A 451 5.39 6.89 -6.31
CA ARG A 451 4.56 7.52 -5.27
C ARG A 451 3.50 8.43 -5.86
N TRP A 452 2.38 8.51 -5.16
CA TRP A 452 1.33 9.49 -5.44
C TRP A 452 0.93 10.20 -4.15
N SER A 453 0.48 11.45 -4.29
CA SER A 453 0.08 12.29 -3.16
C SER A 453 -1.07 13.20 -3.54
N ILE A 454 -1.95 13.46 -2.58
CA ILE A 454 -3.08 14.37 -2.68
C ILE A 454 -2.97 15.37 -1.53
N PRO A 455 -2.30 16.51 -1.73
CA PRO A 455 -2.16 17.53 -0.69
C PRO A 455 -3.50 18.03 -0.15
N ASP A 456 -4.50 18.14 -1.03
CA ASP A 456 -5.83 18.68 -0.71
C ASP A 456 -6.85 17.58 -0.34
N ALA A 457 -6.42 16.44 0.18
CA ALA A 457 -7.36 15.46 0.74
C ALA A 457 -8.21 16.08 1.88
N ALA A 458 -7.75 17.21 2.43
CA ALA A 458 -8.47 18.14 3.30
C ALA A 458 -9.83 18.66 2.80
N GLY A 459 -10.13 18.54 1.50
CA GLY A 459 -11.45 18.90 0.96
C GLY A 459 -12.58 17.92 1.34
N LEU A 460 -12.23 16.75 1.87
CA LEU A 460 -13.20 15.82 2.44
C LEU A 460 -13.75 16.41 3.74
N GLY A 461 -15.08 16.41 3.87
CA GLY A 461 -15.73 16.77 5.13
C GLY A 461 -15.31 15.82 6.25
N ALA A 462 -15.54 16.20 7.50
CA ALA A 462 -15.39 15.24 8.59
C ALA A 462 -16.44 14.12 8.44
N GLY A 463 -16.03 12.88 8.71
CA GLY A 463 -16.89 11.71 8.61
C GLY A 463 -16.29 10.55 7.84
N SER A 464 -17.10 9.51 7.68
CA SER A 464 -16.75 8.29 6.97
C SER A 464 -17.03 8.45 5.48
N HIS A 465 -16.03 8.19 4.64
CA HIS A 465 -16.11 8.29 3.19
C HIS A 465 -15.72 6.97 2.53
N GLY A 466 -16.53 6.50 1.58
CA GLY A 466 -16.19 5.37 0.72
C GLY A 466 -15.15 5.80 -0.32
N VAL A 467 -14.09 5.03 -0.50
CA VAL A 467 -13.04 5.32 -1.49
C VAL A 467 -12.87 4.15 -2.44
N SER A 468 -12.62 4.46 -3.71
CA SER A 468 -12.28 3.51 -4.76
C SER A 468 -11.07 4.04 -5.53
N LEU A 469 -10.02 3.23 -5.63
CA LEU A 469 -8.79 3.57 -6.34
C LEU A 469 -8.48 2.54 -7.42
N PHE A 470 -8.10 2.96 -8.61
CA PHE A 470 -7.41 2.11 -9.59
C PHE A 470 -6.32 2.91 -10.28
N THR A 471 -5.39 2.22 -10.92
CA THR A 471 -4.32 2.86 -11.70
C THR A 471 -4.60 2.65 -13.17
N SER A 472 -4.37 3.67 -13.98
CA SER A 472 -4.30 3.57 -15.43
C SER A 472 -2.90 3.88 -15.94
N TYR A 473 -2.61 3.45 -17.17
CA TYR A 473 -1.36 3.70 -17.86
C TYR A 473 -1.60 4.48 -19.16
N GLY A 474 -0.70 5.43 -19.47
CA GLY A 474 -0.63 6.16 -20.73
C GLY A 474 -1.98 6.78 -21.13
N ALA A 475 -2.55 6.33 -22.24
CA ALA A 475 -3.84 6.78 -22.77
C ALA A 475 -5.06 6.43 -21.90
N GLY A 476 -4.89 5.69 -20.81
CA GLY A 476 -5.94 5.36 -19.84
C GLY A 476 -6.80 4.15 -20.21
N LEU A 477 -6.42 3.41 -21.27
CA LEU A 477 -7.08 2.18 -21.71
C LEU A 477 -6.69 0.97 -20.86
N GLN A 478 -5.44 0.92 -20.41
CA GLN A 478 -4.90 -0.16 -19.59
C GLN A 478 -5.08 0.19 -18.12
N ARG A 479 -5.69 -0.70 -17.33
CA ARG A 479 -6.11 -0.41 -15.95
C ARG A 479 -5.87 -1.60 -15.03
N SER A 480 -5.53 -1.31 -13.78
CA SER A 480 -5.54 -2.31 -12.71
C SER A 480 -6.95 -2.57 -12.17
N PRO A 481 -7.17 -3.68 -11.44
CA PRO A 481 -8.38 -3.85 -10.64
C PRO A 481 -8.55 -2.73 -9.62
N ALA A 482 -9.79 -2.31 -9.38
CA ALA A 482 -10.09 -1.31 -8.36
C ALA A 482 -9.92 -1.88 -6.94
N VAL A 483 -9.36 -1.07 -6.04
CA VAL A 483 -9.29 -1.30 -4.60
C VAL A 483 -10.27 -0.36 -3.91
N THR A 484 -11.16 -0.92 -3.10
CA THR A 484 -12.20 -0.16 -2.42
C THR A 484 -12.08 -0.27 -0.90
N GLY A 485 -12.40 0.80 -0.19
CA GLY A 485 -12.46 0.78 1.27
C GLY A 485 -13.17 2.01 1.83
N THR A 486 -12.97 2.26 3.11
CA THR A 486 -13.55 3.41 3.81
C THR A 486 -12.43 4.15 4.53
N VAL A 487 -12.43 5.47 4.40
CA VAL A 487 -11.55 6.37 5.17
C VAL A 487 -12.40 7.19 6.14
N LEU A 488 -11.92 7.35 7.38
CA LEU A 488 -12.49 8.27 8.34
C LEU A 488 -11.69 9.57 8.32
N VAL A 489 -12.35 10.68 8.01
CA VAL A 489 -11.75 12.02 8.02
C VAL A 489 -12.13 12.72 9.31
N ALA A 490 -11.16 13.23 10.05
CA ALA A 490 -11.37 13.83 11.36
C ALA A 490 -10.45 15.04 11.60
N ASP A 491 -10.74 15.81 12.63
CA ASP A 491 -9.79 16.78 13.16
C ASP A 491 -8.70 16.09 13.97
N ARG A 492 -7.48 16.64 13.90
CA ARG A 492 -6.37 16.15 14.72
C ARG A 492 -6.59 16.63 16.15
N PRO A 493 -6.71 15.72 17.14
CA PRO A 493 -6.91 16.13 18.52
C PRO A 493 -5.65 16.81 19.08
N ALA A 494 -5.85 17.72 20.02
CA ALA A 494 -4.76 18.21 20.86
C ALA A 494 -4.24 17.08 21.75
N VAL A 495 -2.92 17.05 22.01
CA VAL A 495 -2.30 16.00 22.82
C VAL A 495 -1.62 16.61 24.03
N ASP A 496 -2.18 16.34 25.20
CA ASP A 496 -1.66 16.73 26.50
C ASP A 496 -1.07 15.53 27.25
N ARG A 497 -0.37 15.79 28.35
CA ARG A 497 0.26 14.76 29.17
C ARG A 497 0.17 15.08 30.65
N LEU A 498 -0.19 14.05 31.43
CA LEU A 498 -0.01 14.02 32.88
C LEU A 498 1.17 13.10 33.18
N ASP A 499 2.30 13.70 33.57
CA ASP A 499 3.53 12.98 33.88
C ASP A 499 4.08 13.30 35.27
N GLY A 500 5.19 12.63 35.58
CA GLY A 500 5.89 12.76 36.83
C GLY A 500 7.12 11.86 36.86
N ALA A 501 8.03 12.10 37.81
CA ALA A 501 9.28 11.35 37.92
C ALA A 501 9.04 9.85 38.22
N THR A 502 7.95 9.55 38.93
CA THR A 502 7.54 8.19 39.30
C THR A 502 6.04 8.00 39.10
N ARG A 503 5.59 6.73 39.17
CA ARG A 503 4.16 6.38 39.19
C ARG A 503 3.35 7.08 40.28
N PHE A 504 4.01 7.47 41.37
CA PHE A 504 3.37 8.17 42.48
C PHE A 504 3.10 9.63 42.12
N ASP A 505 4.04 10.26 41.43
CA ASP A 505 3.90 11.62 40.90
C ASP A 505 2.79 11.69 39.85
N VAL A 506 2.76 10.73 38.91
CA VAL A 506 1.69 10.63 37.90
C VAL A 506 0.32 10.49 38.58
N ALA A 507 0.19 9.61 39.59
CA ALA A 507 -1.07 9.44 40.30
C ALA A 507 -1.48 10.70 41.09
N VAL A 508 -0.53 11.48 41.61
CA VAL A 508 -0.82 12.76 42.24
C VAL A 508 -1.27 13.79 41.21
N ALA A 509 -0.62 13.90 40.04
CA ALA A 509 -1.04 14.78 38.96
C ALA A 509 -2.47 14.46 38.47
N VAL A 510 -2.78 13.17 38.29
CA VAL A 510 -4.13 12.70 37.98
C VAL A 510 -5.12 13.11 39.08
N ALA A 511 -4.76 12.94 40.36
CA ALA A 511 -5.61 13.31 41.47
C ALA A 511 -5.75 14.83 41.65
N ASP A 512 -4.78 15.64 41.22
CA ASP A 512 -4.89 17.10 41.19
C ASP A 512 -5.90 17.55 40.13
N GLN A 513 -5.91 16.93 38.96
CA GLN A 513 -6.91 17.21 37.93
C GLN A 513 -8.31 16.72 38.32
N ALA A 514 -8.42 15.49 38.84
CA ALA A 514 -9.72 14.92 39.24
C ALA A 514 -10.29 15.57 40.51
N PHE A 515 -9.42 15.96 41.45
CA PHE A 515 -9.79 16.49 42.76
C PHE A 515 -8.90 17.69 43.13
N PRO A 516 -9.14 18.88 42.55
CA PRO A 516 -8.36 20.08 42.83
C PRO A 516 -8.59 20.63 44.26
N GLY A 517 -9.66 20.19 44.92
CA GLY A 517 -10.01 20.57 46.30
C GLY A 517 -9.89 19.41 47.28
N THR A 518 -11.00 19.12 47.98
CA THR A 518 -11.11 18.01 48.94
C THR A 518 -11.78 16.79 48.31
N ALA A 519 -11.56 15.60 48.88
CA ALA A 519 -12.31 14.40 48.51
C ALA A 519 -12.92 13.73 49.76
N PRO A 520 -14.18 13.27 49.74
CA PRO A 520 -14.81 12.57 50.87
C PRO A 520 -14.09 11.28 51.28
N VAL A 521 -13.47 10.58 50.32
CA VAL A 521 -12.75 9.33 50.52
C VAL A 521 -11.45 9.33 49.71
N VAL A 522 -10.44 8.61 50.20
CA VAL A 522 -9.25 8.25 49.42
C VAL A 522 -9.11 6.73 49.44
N TYR A 523 -8.97 6.11 48.26
CA TYR A 523 -8.57 4.72 48.14
C TYR A 523 -7.05 4.64 48.00
N VAL A 524 -6.43 3.72 48.73
CA VAL A 524 -5.00 3.43 48.61
C VAL A 524 -4.78 1.96 48.31
N ALA A 525 -3.89 1.67 47.37
CA ALA A 525 -3.48 0.32 47.02
C ALA A 525 -1.98 0.29 46.76
N THR A 526 -1.37 -0.90 46.78
CA THR A 526 0.07 -0.99 46.48
C THR A 526 0.35 -0.56 45.04
N GLY A 527 1.33 0.32 44.86
CA GLY A 527 1.83 0.73 43.55
C GLY A 527 2.79 -0.27 42.92
N THR A 528 3.11 -1.37 43.61
CA THR A 528 4.12 -2.37 43.20
C THR A 528 3.52 -3.68 42.70
N ASN A 529 2.22 -3.89 42.91
CA ASN A 529 1.44 -5.03 42.41
C ASN A 529 0.02 -4.54 42.05
N TYR A 530 -0.70 -5.27 41.19
CA TYR A 530 -1.95 -4.81 40.59
C TYR A 530 -3.26 -5.45 41.11
N PRO A 531 -3.34 -6.75 41.48
CA PRO A 531 -4.61 -7.46 41.52
C PRO A 531 -5.66 -6.85 42.45
N ASP A 532 -5.24 -6.44 43.65
CA ASP A 532 -6.15 -5.90 44.65
C ASP A 532 -6.71 -4.54 44.21
N ALA A 533 -5.99 -3.80 43.38
CA ALA A 533 -6.33 -2.44 43.00
C ALA A 533 -7.31 -2.33 41.82
N LEU A 534 -7.44 -3.37 40.98
CA LEU A 534 -8.19 -3.28 39.72
C LEU A 534 -9.68 -2.95 39.91
N SER A 535 -10.29 -3.42 40.99
CA SER A 535 -11.69 -3.08 41.35
C SER A 535 -11.82 -1.75 42.10
N ALA A 536 -10.71 -1.16 42.56
CA ALA A 536 -10.72 0.04 43.38
C ALA A 536 -11.00 1.31 42.57
N GLY A 537 -10.64 1.36 41.28
CA GLY A 537 -10.89 2.51 40.42
C GLY A 537 -12.38 2.88 40.34
N PRO A 538 -13.25 1.99 39.82
CA PRO A 538 -14.69 2.25 39.76
C PRO A 538 -15.33 2.49 41.14
N ALA A 539 -14.83 1.82 42.19
CA ALA A 539 -15.27 2.06 43.56
C ALA A 539 -14.91 3.48 44.05
N ALA A 540 -13.72 3.96 43.72
CA ALA A 540 -13.26 5.30 44.05
C ALA A 540 -14.10 6.36 43.31
N VAL A 541 -14.39 6.16 42.02
CA VAL A 541 -15.31 7.01 41.25
C VAL A 541 -16.70 7.03 41.91
N ALA A 542 -17.28 5.86 42.21
CA ALA A 542 -18.62 5.74 42.81
C ALA A 542 -18.74 6.39 44.20
N LYS A 543 -17.63 6.58 44.91
CA LYS A 543 -17.58 7.26 46.21
C LYS A 543 -16.99 8.67 46.16
N GLY A 544 -16.62 9.15 44.97
CA GLY A 544 -16.08 10.50 44.75
C GLY A 544 -14.69 10.70 45.35
N GLY A 545 -13.77 9.75 45.18
CA GLY A 545 -12.40 9.86 45.68
C GLY A 545 -11.34 9.40 44.68
N PRO A 546 -10.06 9.77 44.88
CA PRO A 546 -8.96 9.26 44.07
C PRO A 546 -8.50 7.87 44.54
N LEU A 547 -7.79 7.18 43.64
CA LEU A 547 -7.02 5.98 43.93
C LEU A 547 -5.53 6.32 43.88
N LEU A 548 -4.86 6.29 45.04
CA LEU A 548 -3.46 6.67 45.17
C LEU A 548 -2.58 5.44 45.47
N PRO A 549 -1.53 5.18 44.66
CA PRO A 549 -0.62 4.09 44.92
C PRO A 549 0.30 4.39 46.12
N VAL A 550 0.58 3.38 46.94
CA VAL A 550 1.54 3.45 48.06
C VAL A 550 2.59 2.34 47.94
N LEU A 551 3.68 2.42 48.71
CA LEU A 551 4.61 1.29 48.83
C LEU A 551 4.06 0.28 49.83
N PRO A 552 4.51 -0.99 49.81
CA PRO A 552 4.01 -2.00 50.75
C PRO A 552 4.21 -1.66 52.23
N ASP A 553 5.24 -0.88 52.59
CA ASP A 553 5.59 -0.51 53.97
C ASP A 553 5.62 0.98 54.27
N SER A 554 5.41 1.86 53.28
CA SER A 554 5.46 3.31 53.47
C SER A 554 4.54 4.07 52.52
N VAL A 555 4.12 5.28 52.91
CA VAL A 555 3.44 6.23 52.03
C VAL A 555 4.50 7.15 51.39
N PRO A 556 4.66 7.16 50.07
CA PRO A 556 5.57 8.11 49.41
C PRO A 556 5.20 9.56 49.75
N GLU A 557 6.21 10.42 49.93
CA GLU A 557 6.00 11.79 50.42
C GLU A 557 5.01 12.60 49.56
N VAL A 558 5.11 12.50 48.23
CA VAL A 558 4.19 13.17 47.30
C VAL A 558 2.74 12.70 47.46
N VAL A 559 2.54 11.41 47.76
CA VAL A 559 1.21 10.83 48.02
C VAL A 559 0.71 11.27 49.39
N ALA A 560 1.56 11.28 50.41
CA ALA A 560 1.21 11.76 51.74
C ALA A 560 0.76 13.23 51.70
N ALA A 561 1.51 14.09 50.99
CA ALA A 561 1.14 15.49 50.80
C ALA A 561 -0.23 15.63 50.12
N LYS A 562 -0.50 14.84 49.07
CA LYS A 562 -1.81 14.86 48.38
C LYS A 562 -2.95 14.37 49.28
N ILE A 563 -2.77 13.30 50.03
CA ILE A 563 -3.79 12.80 50.98
C ILE A 563 -4.11 13.84 52.05
N ALA A 564 -3.09 14.50 52.61
CA ALA A 564 -3.28 15.57 53.59
C ALA A 564 -4.03 16.78 52.98
N ALA A 565 -3.74 17.13 51.74
CA ALA A 565 -4.43 18.21 51.02
C ALA A 565 -5.91 17.89 50.76
N LEU A 566 -6.23 16.64 50.41
CA LEU A 566 -7.59 16.18 50.12
C LEU A 566 -8.50 16.15 51.36
N LYS A 567 -7.92 16.04 52.57
CA LYS A 567 -8.63 16.01 53.86
C LYS A 567 -9.82 15.03 53.89
N PRO A 568 -9.61 13.74 53.55
CA PRO A 568 -10.70 12.79 53.47
C PRO A 568 -11.29 12.44 54.84
N ALA A 569 -12.61 12.23 54.89
CA ALA A 569 -13.27 11.68 56.08
C ALA A 569 -12.99 10.17 56.23
N ARG A 570 -12.65 9.49 55.12
CA ARG A 570 -12.39 8.06 55.08
C ARG A 570 -11.19 7.74 54.20
N ILE A 571 -10.30 6.87 54.66
CA ILE A 571 -9.23 6.29 53.86
C ILE A 571 -9.48 4.79 53.76
N VAL A 572 -9.50 4.24 52.55
CA VAL A 572 -9.76 2.82 52.28
C VAL A 572 -8.50 2.17 51.75
N ILE A 573 -7.89 1.32 52.55
CA ILE A 573 -6.77 0.47 52.13
C ILE A 573 -7.33 -0.74 51.40
N VAL A 574 -6.94 -0.92 50.15
CA VAL A 574 -7.34 -2.05 49.32
C VAL A 574 -6.21 -3.07 49.27
N GLY A 575 -6.53 -4.29 49.70
CA GLY A 575 -5.58 -5.40 49.80
C GLY A 575 -5.21 -5.77 51.23
N GLY A 576 -4.76 -7.02 51.38
CA GLY A 576 -4.29 -7.57 52.64
C GLY A 576 -2.98 -6.94 53.13
N THR A 577 -2.51 -7.39 54.29
CA THR A 577 -1.24 -6.93 54.88
C THR A 577 -0.02 -7.31 54.05
N ASP A 578 -0.14 -8.31 53.17
CA ASP A 578 0.92 -8.72 52.25
C ASP A 578 1.13 -7.69 51.12
N SER A 579 0.07 -7.00 50.72
CA SER A 579 0.08 -5.94 49.71
C SER A 579 0.38 -4.57 50.31
N VAL A 580 -0.27 -4.24 51.44
CA VAL A 580 -0.13 -2.97 52.15
C VAL A 580 -0.06 -3.25 53.65
N ARG A 581 1.13 -3.16 54.24
CA ARG A 581 1.39 -3.53 55.65
C ARG A 581 0.75 -2.56 56.62
N ASP A 582 0.65 -2.97 57.87
CA ASP A 582 0.04 -2.14 58.93
C ASP A 582 0.86 -0.88 59.26
N ALA A 583 2.14 -0.83 58.89
CA ALA A 583 2.95 0.39 58.95
C ALA A 583 2.32 1.52 58.13
N VAL A 584 1.87 1.22 56.90
CA VAL A 584 1.17 2.18 56.03
C VAL A 584 -0.15 2.62 56.66
N ARG A 585 -0.91 1.70 57.27
CA ARG A 585 -2.15 2.04 57.97
C ARG A 585 -1.91 3.01 59.12
N ALA A 586 -0.87 2.75 59.93
CA ALA A 586 -0.49 3.63 61.02
C ALA A 586 -0.05 5.01 60.52
N GLU A 587 0.73 5.05 59.45
CA GLU A 587 1.17 6.30 58.80
C GLU A 587 -0.02 7.12 58.27
N LEU A 588 -0.97 6.49 57.57
CA LEU A 588 -2.19 7.14 57.07
C LEU A 588 -3.06 7.71 58.21
N GLN A 589 -3.19 6.96 59.32
CA GLN A 589 -3.91 7.43 60.50
C GLN A 589 -3.20 8.62 61.18
N GLN A 590 -1.88 8.65 61.19
CA GLN A 590 -1.10 9.79 61.70
C GLN A 590 -1.21 11.01 60.79
N LEU A 591 -1.23 10.79 59.47
CA LEU A 591 -1.32 11.83 58.45
C LEU A 591 -2.67 12.55 58.47
N VAL A 592 -3.77 11.82 58.69
CA VAL A 592 -5.13 12.37 58.82
C VAL A 592 -5.81 11.82 60.07
N PRO A 593 -5.53 12.37 61.27
CA PRO A 593 -5.99 11.81 62.55
C PRO A 593 -7.50 11.63 62.69
N ASP A 594 -8.29 12.50 62.04
CA ASP A 594 -9.75 12.47 62.11
C ASP A 594 -10.38 11.53 61.06
N ALA A 595 -9.60 10.99 60.12
CA ALA A 595 -10.12 10.07 59.11
C ALA A 595 -10.33 8.66 59.68
N ARG A 596 -11.42 8.02 59.24
CA ARG A 596 -11.60 6.58 59.44
C ARG A 596 -10.74 5.80 58.44
N VAL A 597 -9.77 5.02 58.91
CA VAL A 597 -8.92 4.17 58.07
C VAL A 597 -9.39 2.71 58.07
N ASP A 598 -10.04 2.31 56.98
CA ASP A 598 -10.55 0.95 56.76
C ASP A 598 -9.61 0.12 55.88
N ARG A 599 -9.69 -1.20 56.02
CA ARG A 599 -9.03 -2.16 55.12
C ARG A 599 -10.08 -3.06 54.48
N LEU A 600 -10.11 -3.09 53.16
CA LEU A 600 -10.89 -4.04 52.36
C LEU A 600 -9.93 -5.08 51.79
N ALA A 601 -10.04 -6.32 52.28
CA ALA A 601 -9.15 -7.41 51.93
C ALA A 601 -9.93 -8.74 51.87
N GLY A 602 -9.28 -9.78 51.35
CA GLY A 602 -9.81 -11.13 51.31
C GLY A 602 -8.69 -12.16 51.33
N ALA A 603 -9.06 -13.45 51.34
CA ALA A 603 -8.10 -14.55 51.30
C ALA A 603 -7.29 -14.59 49.98
N ASP A 604 -7.83 -13.98 48.93
CA ASP A 604 -7.20 -13.83 47.63
C ASP A 604 -7.69 -12.54 46.95
N ARG A 605 -7.15 -12.27 45.76
CA ARG A 605 -7.49 -11.10 44.92
C ARG A 605 -8.98 -11.03 44.54
N TYR A 606 -9.65 -12.17 44.43
CA TYR A 606 -11.06 -12.24 44.04
C TYR A 606 -11.95 -11.89 45.24
N ALA A 607 -11.61 -12.40 46.42
CA ALA A 607 -12.25 -12.02 47.66
C ALA A 607 -12.03 -10.54 48.00
N ALA A 608 -10.81 -10.01 47.78
CA ALA A 608 -10.54 -8.58 47.93
C ALA A 608 -11.38 -7.73 46.96
N SER A 609 -11.44 -8.12 45.67
CA SER A 609 -12.31 -7.48 44.67
C SER A 609 -13.78 -7.45 45.10
N ARG A 610 -14.33 -8.60 45.55
CA ARG A 610 -15.71 -8.66 46.06
C ARG A 610 -15.94 -7.78 47.27
N ALA A 611 -14.97 -7.68 48.20
CA ALA A 611 -15.07 -6.81 49.37
C ALA A 611 -15.10 -5.32 48.98
N VAL A 612 -14.27 -4.92 48.02
CA VAL A 612 -14.28 -3.55 47.46
C VAL A 612 -15.63 -3.23 46.83
N VAL A 613 -16.15 -4.14 46.00
CA VAL A 613 -17.42 -3.94 45.30
C VAL A 613 -18.61 -3.92 46.28
N ALA A 614 -18.65 -4.80 47.27
CA ALA A 614 -19.71 -4.83 48.28
C ALA A 614 -19.74 -3.58 49.18
N ASP A 615 -18.58 -2.99 49.49
CA ASP A 615 -18.50 -1.72 50.23
C ASP A 615 -18.96 -0.53 49.35
N ALA A 616 -18.57 -0.55 48.07
CA ALA A 616 -18.80 0.58 47.19
C ALA A 616 -20.21 0.64 46.60
N PHE A 617 -20.82 -0.51 46.27
CA PHE A 617 -22.05 -0.59 45.50
C PHE A 617 -23.16 -1.30 46.28
N GLY A 618 -24.27 -0.60 46.51
CA GLY A 618 -25.47 -1.19 47.13
C GLY A 618 -26.36 -1.96 46.14
N SER A 619 -26.32 -1.58 44.86
CA SER A 619 -26.95 -2.27 43.74
C SER A 619 -26.22 -1.88 42.46
N ALA A 620 -26.07 -2.83 41.52
CA ALA A 620 -25.43 -2.63 40.23
C ALA A 620 -26.12 -3.52 39.18
N PRO A 621 -27.13 -3.00 38.45
CA PRO A 621 -27.81 -3.73 37.38
C PRO A 621 -26.88 -4.16 36.24
N GLN A 622 -25.77 -3.44 36.05
CA GLN A 622 -24.74 -3.74 35.07
C GLN A 622 -23.38 -3.80 35.77
N ALA A 623 -22.54 -4.76 35.38
CA ALA A 623 -21.21 -4.93 35.94
C ALA A 623 -20.24 -5.51 34.91
N TYR A 624 -18.96 -5.18 35.07
CA TYR A 624 -17.88 -5.80 34.30
C TYR A 624 -17.27 -6.96 35.07
N VAL A 625 -16.87 -8.00 34.34
CA VAL A 625 -16.17 -9.17 34.85
C VAL A 625 -14.82 -9.26 34.14
N ALA A 626 -13.73 -9.29 34.89
CA ALA A 626 -12.39 -9.41 34.33
C ALA A 626 -11.58 -10.46 35.08
N THR A 627 -10.54 -10.99 34.44
CA THR A 627 -9.62 -11.91 35.13
C THR A 627 -8.76 -11.17 36.14
N GLY A 628 -8.57 -11.74 37.33
CA GLY A 628 -7.55 -11.26 38.27
C GLY A 628 -6.14 -11.77 37.95
N GLY A 629 -5.97 -12.60 36.92
CA GLY A 629 -4.68 -13.17 36.50
C GLY A 629 -3.80 -12.22 35.68
N GLY A 630 -4.39 -11.14 35.16
CA GLY A 630 -3.72 -10.06 34.43
C GLY A 630 -4.38 -8.72 34.77
N PHE A 631 -3.93 -7.63 34.14
CA PHE A 631 -4.43 -6.28 34.45
C PHE A 631 -5.05 -5.55 33.26
N ALA A 632 -4.59 -5.78 32.03
CA ALA A 632 -4.94 -4.91 30.90
C ALA A 632 -6.46 -4.86 30.65
N ASP A 633 -7.12 -6.02 30.57
CA ASP A 633 -8.58 -6.10 30.36
C ASP A 633 -9.37 -5.37 31.47
N ALA A 634 -8.92 -5.52 32.72
CA ALA A 634 -9.57 -4.87 33.86
C ALA A 634 -9.32 -3.35 33.92
N LEU A 635 -8.13 -2.88 33.48
CA LEU A 635 -7.82 -1.44 33.40
C LEU A 635 -8.61 -0.77 32.29
N SER A 636 -8.69 -1.40 31.12
CA SER A 636 -9.53 -0.94 30.00
C SER A 636 -11.02 -0.90 30.39
N ALA A 637 -11.49 -1.91 31.15
CA ALA A 637 -12.84 -1.90 31.68
C ALA A 637 -13.03 -0.85 32.79
N GLY A 638 -11.98 -0.47 33.53
CA GLY A 638 -12.05 0.40 34.70
C GLY A 638 -12.57 1.81 34.40
N GLY A 639 -12.09 2.44 33.32
CA GLY A 639 -12.58 3.75 32.88
C GLY A 639 -14.06 3.71 32.48
N ALA A 640 -14.42 2.76 31.61
CA ALA A 640 -15.79 2.52 31.16
C ALA A 640 -16.77 2.15 32.31
N ALA A 641 -16.29 1.35 33.26
CA ALA A 641 -17.08 0.98 34.43
C ALA A 641 -17.27 2.17 35.37
N GLY A 642 -16.19 2.93 35.62
CA GLY A 642 -16.23 4.16 36.41
C GLY A 642 -17.23 5.16 35.86
N SER A 643 -17.18 5.43 34.55
CA SER A 643 -18.07 6.42 33.91
C SER A 643 -19.55 6.05 33.97
N LYS A 644 -19.85 4.75 33.89
CA LYS A 644 -21.22 4.26 33.98
C LYS A 644 -21.67 3.97 35.43
N GLY A 645 -20.82 4.24 36.42
CA GLY A 645 -21.10 3.92 37.83
C GLY A 645 -21.26 2.41 38.09
N GLN A 646 -20.53 1.58 37.34
CA GLN A 646 -20.58 0.11 37.37
C GLN A 646 -19.36 -0.47 38.07
N PRO A 647 -19.46 -1.62 38.76
CA PRO A 647 -18.32 -2.29 39.33
C PRO A 647 -17.54 -3.12 38.29
N VAL A 648 -16.23 -3.26 38.52
CA VAL A 648 -15.40 -4.32 37.91
C VAL A 648 -15.18 -5.39 38.97
N VAL A 649 -15.64 -6.61 38.72
CA VAL A 649 -15.46 -7.77 39.61
C VAL A 649 -14.42 -8.72 39.02
N LEU A 650 -13.43 -9.12 39.82
CA LEU A 650 -12.38 -10.03 39.39
C LEU A 650 -12.77 -11.48 39.61
N VAL A 651 -12.50 -12.32 38.61
CA VAL A 651 -12.68 -13.79 38.67
C VAL A 651 -11.38 -14.52 38.42
N ASN A 652 -11.31 -15.76 38.92
CA ASN A 652 -10.27 -16.71 38.51
C ASN A 652 -10.56 -17.18 37.08
N GLY A 653 -10.14 -16.38 36.10
CA GLY A 653 -10.54 -16.57 34.71
C GLY A 653 -10.19 -17.95 34.12
N PRO A 654 -9.03 -18.57 34.39
CA PRO A 654 -8.71 -19.92 33.93
C PRO A 654 -9.49 -21.05 34.62
N ALA A 655 -10.28 -20.76 35.66
CA ALA A 655 -11.04 -21.79 36.38
C ALA A 655 -12.12 -22.41 35.50
N ALA A 656 -12.62 -23.58 35.93
CA ALA A 656 -13.73 -24.26 35.25
C ALA A 656 -15.09 -23.59 35.48
N ALA A 657 -15.23 -22.73 36.50
CA ALA A 657 -16.44 -21.98 36.82
C ALA A 657 -16.09 -20.76 37.70
N ALA A 658 -16.96 -19.74 37.71
CA ALA A 658 -16.93 -18.69 38.71
C ALA A 658 -17.19 -19.27 40.11
N ASP A 659 -16.53 -18.73 41.13
CA ASP A 659 -16.76 -19.18 42.49
C ASP A 659 -18.15 -18.78 43.02
N THR A 660 -18.70 -19.57 43.94
CA THR A 660 -20.03 -19.32 44.51
C THR A 660 -20.16 -17.92 45.13
N PRO A 661 -19.17 -17.40 45.90
CA PRO A 661 -19.25 -16.04 46.44
C PRO A 661 -19.37 -14.94 45.37
N THR A 662 -18.80 -15.14 44.18
CA THR A 662 -18.94 -14.21 43.06
C THR A 662 -20.37 -14.23 42.49
N LEU A 663 -20.98 -15.40 42.34
CA LEU A 663 -22.36 -15.53 41.90
C LEU A 663 -23.32 -14.86 42.90
N GLU A 664 -23.12 -15.11 44.20
CA GLU A 664 -23.90 -14.50 45.29
C GLU A 664 -23.76 -12.97 45.34
N LEU A 665 -22.56 -12.45 45.04
CA LEU A 665 -22.34 -11.01 44.96
C LEU A 665 -23.21 -10.39 43.86
N PHE A 666 -23.22 -10.95 42.63
CA PHE A 666 -24.02 -10.42 41.54
C PHE A 666 -25.53 -10.49 41.81
N GLN A 667 -25.99 -11.57 42.47
CA GLN A 667 -27.37 -11.67 42.92
C GLN A 667 -27.71 -10.59 43.96
N THR A 668 -26.81 -10.33 44.90
CA THR A 668 -26.96 -9.27 45.93
C THR A 668 -27.00 -7.88 45.28
N LEU A 669 -26.15 -7.63 44.29
CA LEU A 669 -26.13 -6.39 43.52
C LEU A 669 -27.35 -6.23 42.59
N LYS A 670 -28.13 -7.30 42.39
CA LYS A 670 -29.25 -7.39 41.45
C LYS A 670 -28.80 -7.12 40.01
N SER A 671 -27.65 -7.67 39.64
CA SER A 671 -27.11 -7.55 38.29
C SER A 671 -27.99 -8.29 37.28
N THR A 672 -28.32 -7.60 36.19
CA THR A 672 -29.12 -8.08 35.06
C THR A 672 -28.33 -8.10 33.75
N SER A 673 -27.14 -7.50 33.72
CA SER A 673 -26.20 -7.56 32.61
C SER A 673 -24.77 -7.65 33.11
N LEU A 674 -23.97 -8.55 32.55
CA LEU A 674 -22.56 -8.76 32.85
C LEU A 674 -21.74 -8.68 31.58
N THR A 675 -20.78 -7.75 31.53
CA THR A 675 -19.82 -7.64 30.42
C THR A 675 -18.51 -8.31 30.82
N VAL A 676 -18.19 -9.44 30.21
CA VAL A 676 -16.92 -10.15 30.41
C VAL A 676 -15.84 -9.50 29.55
N ALA A 677 -14.92 -8.80 30.20
CA ALA A 677 -13.76 -8.15 29.60
C ALA A 677 -12.62 -9.17 29.39
N GLY A 678 -12.27 -9.41 28.12
CA GLY A 678 -11.18 -10.29 27.73
C GLY A 678 -11.62 -11.59 27.06
N GLY A 679 -10.73 -12.15 26.26
CA GLY A 679 -10.98 -13.36 25.48
C GLY A 679 -11.07 -14.62 26.35
N ARG A 680 -11.35 -15.78 25.71
CA ARG A 680 -11.48 -17.08 26.39
C ARG A 680 -10.27 -17.53 27.20
N PHE A 681 -9.09 -16.98 26.91
CA PHE A 681 -7.85 -17.26 27.64
C PHE A 681 -7.71 -16.39 28.90
N SER A 682 -8.33 -15.20 28.90
CA SER A 682 -8.43 -14.36 30.09
C SER A 682 -9.51 -14.90 31.03
N VAL A 683 -10.72 -15.12 30.51
CA VAL A 683 -11.87 -15.66 31.24
C VAL A 683 -12.46 -16.84 30.44
N SER A 684 -12.37 -18.05 30.99
CA SER A 684 -12.76 -19.29 30.31
C SER A 684 -14.25 -19.33 29.96
N GLU A 685 -14.62 -20.21 29.03
CA GLU A 685 -16.03 -20.49 28.74
C GLU A 685 -16.75 -21.09 29.94
N GLY A 686 -16.07 -21.92 30.74
CA GLY A 686 -16.66 -22.48 31.96
C GLY A 686 -17.05 -21.41 32.99
N VAL A 687 -16.24 -20.36 33.13
CA VAL A 687 -16.60 -19.19 33.95
C VAL A 687 -17.82 -18.47 33.35
N LEU A 688 -17.83 -18.22 32.04
CA LEU A 688 -18.93 -17.54 31.36
C LEU A 688 -20.26 -18.31 31.46
N ASP A 689 -20.24 -19.62 31.25
CA ASP A 689 -21.38 -20.52 31.38
C ASP A 689 -21.93 -20.52 32.82
N SER A 690 -21.04 -20.58 33.82
CA SER A 690 -21.44 -20.56 35.22
C SER A 690 -22.06 -19.22 35.65
N LEU A 691 -21.61 -18.09 35.09
CA LEU A 691 -22.22 -16.77 35.31
C LEU A 691 -23.62 -16.73 34.68
N SER A 692 -23.75 -17.22 33.45
CA SER A 692 -25.02 -17.25 32.70
C SER A 692 -26.07 -18.14 33.37
N ALA A 693 -25.65 -19.25 33.99
CA ALA A 693 -26.53 -20.16 34.71
C ALA A 693 -26.81 -19.71 36.16
N GLY A 694 -25.84 -19.07 36.81
CA GLY A 694 -25.87 -18.76 38.25
C GLY A 694 -26.40 -17.36 38.59
N VAL A 695 -26.46 -16.44 37.62
CA VAL A 695 -26.93 -15.07 37.81
C VAL A 695 -28.07 -14.80 36.82
N PRO A 696 -29.19 -14.18 37.22
CA PRO A 696 -30.27 -13.79 36.32
C PRO A 696 -29.88 -12.57 35.46
N ALA A 697 -28.79 -12.68 34.71
CA ALA A 697 -28.20 -11.61 33.90
C ALA A 697 -27.90 -12.08 32.47
N ALA A 698 -28.01 -11.16 31.51
CA ALA A 698 -27.41 -11.35 30.20
C ALA A 698 -25.89 -11.27 30.34
N VAL A 699 -25.16 -12.27 29.83
CA VAL A 699 -23.70 -12.30 29.89
C VAL A 699 -23.13 -12.15 28.48
N THR A 700 -22.36 -11.09 28.25
CA THR A 700 -21.77 -10.78 26.95
C THR A 700 -20.27 -10.69 27.09
N ARG A 701 -19.52 -11.33 26.19
CA ARG A 701 -18.06 -11.21 26.12
C ARG A 701 -17.67 -10.08 25.18
N VAL A 702 -16.75 -9.22 25.62
CA VAL A 702 -16.12 -8.18 24.81
C VAL A 702 -14.61 -8.39 24.85
N SER A 703 -14.00 -8.65 23.69
CA SER A 703 -12.59 -9.02 23.56
C SER A 703 -12.03 -8.75 22.17
N GLY A 704 -10.71 -8.62 22.08
CA GLY A 704 -9.96 -8.65 20.82
C GLY A 704 -8.80 -9.65 20.86
N ASP A 705 -8.02 -9.71 19.78
CA ASP A 705 -6.92 -10.67 19.61
C ASP A 705 -5.77 -10.46 20.61
N ASP A 706 -5.61 -9.21 21.08
CA ASP A 706 -4.67 -8.84 22.12
C ASP A 706 -5.28 -7.85 23.12
N ARG A 707 -4.45 -7.35 24.04
CA ARG A 707 -4.85 -6.40 25.09
C ARG A 707 -5.29 -5.04 24.53
N TYR A 708 -4.71 -4.62 23.41
CA TYR A 708 -5.00 -3.33 22.79
C TYR A 708 -6.31 -3.41 22.01
N ALA A 709 -6.51 -4.48 21.24
CA ALA A 709 -7.77 -4.77 20.56
C ALA A 709 -8.92 -4.98 21.56
N THR A 710 -8.67 -5.64 22.69
CA THR A 710 -9.66 -5.74 23.79
C THR A 710 -10.00 -4.37 24.36
N SER A 711 -9.00 -3.51 24.55
CA SER A 711 -9.22 -2.12 24.96
C SER A 711 -10.07 -1.35 23.97
N VAL A 712 -9.86 -1.55 22.67
CA VAL A 712 -10.68 -0.93 21.61
C VAL A 712 -12.12 -1.42 21.68
N ALA A 713 -12.33 -2.74 21.78
CA ALA A 713 -13.66 -3.33 21.85
C ALA A 713 -14.44 -2.85 23.08
N LEU A 714 -13.80 -2.78 24.25
CA LEU A 714 -14.43 -2.31 25.49
C LEU A 714 -14.84 -0.84 25.42
N ASN A 715 -13.97 0.03 24.89
CA ASN A 715 -14.32 1.44 24.74
C ASN A 715 -15.37 1.65 23.64
N ALA A 716 -15.38 0.83 22.58
CA ALA A 716 -16.40 0.89 21.53
C ALA A 716 -17.79 0.44 22.02
N ASP A 717 -17.86 -0.55 22.92
CA ASP A 717 -19.08 -0.95 23.61
C ASP A 717 -19.52 0.11 24.64
N ALA A 718 -18.56 0.80 25.25
CA ALA A 718 -18.83 1.72 26.33
C ALA A 718 -19.27 3.12 25.88
N PHE A 719 -18.68 3.65 24.80
CA PHE A 719 -18.79 5.05 24.41
C PHE A 719 -19.18 5.21 22.95
N ASP A 720 -20.18 6.05 22.69
CA ASP A 720 -20.61 6.45 21.35
C ASP A 720 -19.89 7.72 20.88
N GLU A 721 -19.62 8.64 21.80
CA GLU A 721 -18.88 9.90 21.62
C GLU A 721 -18.03 10.19 22.87
N ALA A 722 -16.98 11.01 22.74
CA ALA A 722 -16.20 11.52 23.86
C ALA A 722 -15.36 12.74 23.44
N ASP A 723 -15.38 13.82 24.23
CA ASP A 723 -14.54 15.00 23.98
C ASP A 723 -13.04 14.71 24.25
N THR A 724 -12.76 13.87 25.25
CA THR A 724 -11.40 13.54 25.70
C THR A 724 -11.17 12.03 25.70
N VAL A 725 -9.99 11.59 25.25
CA VAL A 725 -9.53 10.21 25.34
C VAL A 725 -8.23 10.11 26.14
N TYR A 726 -8.15 9.13 27.05
CA TYR A 726 -6.95 8.85 27.82
C TYR A 726 -6.14 7.71 27.22
N LEU A 727 -4.83 7.88 27.11
CA LEU A 727 -3.90 6.82 26.70
C LEU A 727 -2.93 6.48 27.84
N ALA A 728 -2.78 5.20 28.15
CA ALA A 728 -1.79 4.70 29.10
C ALA A 728 -1.03 3.50 28.51
N THR A 729 0.16 3.19 29.02
CA THR A 729 0.86 1.97 28.56
C THR A 729 0.09 0.72 29.01
N GLY A 730 -0.07 -0.24 28.10
CA GLY A 730 -0.60 -1.58 28.39
C GLY A 730 0.45 -2.58 28.86
N LEU A 731 1.72 -2.16 28.95
CA LEU A 731 2.84 -3.00 29.42
C LEU A 731 3.06 -2.90 30.93
N ASN A 732 2.46 -1.90 31.58
CA ASN A 732 2.47 -1.68 33.02
C ASN A 732 1.09 -1.17 33.47
N PHE A 733 0.85 -1.04 34.78
CA PHE A 733 -0.50 -0.78 35.31
C PHE A 733 -0.71 0.54 36.10
N PRO A 734 0.27 1.13 36.82
CA PRO A 734 -0.03 2.18 37.81
C PRO A 734 -0.66 3.45 37.22
N ASP A 735 -0.23 3.87 36.04
CA ASP A 735 -0.68 5.13 35.43
C ASP A 735 -2.13 4.98 34.94
N ALA A 736 -2.45 3.87 34.27
CA ALA A 736 -3.81 3.52 33.88
C ALA A 736 -4.73 3.29 35.09
N LEU A 737 -4.20 2.77 36.19
CA LEU A 737 -4.96 2.51 37.41
C LEU A 737 -5.43 3.80 38.08
N ALA A 738 -4.53 4.77 38.25
CA ALA A 738 -4.90 6.10 38.76
C ALA A 738 -5.75 6.85 37.72
N GLY A 739 -5.31 6.86 36.46
CA GLY A 739 -5.99 7.56 35.37
C GLY A 739 -7.38 7.02 35.04
N GLY A 740 -7.67 5.75 35.32
CA GLY A 740 -9.01 5.19 35.18
C GLY A 740 -10.05 5.87 36.09
N VAL A 741 -9.63 6.42 37.23
CA VAL A 741 -10.51 7.24 38.09
C VAL A 741 -10.84 8.57 37.41
N LEU A 742 -9.84 9.24 36.84
CA LEU A 742 -10.03 10.50 36.12
C LEU A 742 -10.90 10.29 34.87
N ALA A 743 -10.59 9.25 34.07
CA ALA A 743 -11.38 8.88 32.91
C ALA A 743 -12.84 8.57 33.28
N GLY A 744 -13.05 7.78 34.34
CA GLY A 744 -14.39 7.48 34.84
C GLY A 744 -15.16 8.72 35.34
N LEU A 745 -14.50 9.67 36.00
CA LEU A 745 -15.16 10.91 36.46
C LEU A 745 -15.55 11.86 35.32
N GLN A 746 -14.82 11.81 34.20
CA GLN A 746 -15.04 12.67 33.05
C GLN A 746 -15.88 12.02 31.95
N ASP A 747 -16.43 10.82 32.19
CA ASP A 747 -17.13 10.03 31.17
C ASP A 747 -16.29 9.83 29.89
N ALA A 748 -14.99 9.54 30.09
CA ALA A 748 -14.01 9.48 29.03
C ALA A 748 -13.45 8.06 28.83
N PRO A 749 -13.21 7.64 27.58
CA PRO A 749 -12.50 6.42 27.24
C PRO A 749 -11.06 6.39 27.77
N LEU A 750 -10.61 5.21 28.20
CA LEU A 750 -9.20 4.94 28.48
C LEU A 750 -8.73 3.76 27.63
N TYR A 751 -7.78 4.03 26.74
CA TYR A 751 -7.10 3.01 25.94
C TYR A 751 -5.73 2.68 26.51
N VAL A 752 -5.38 1.39 26.45
CA VAL A 752 -4.00 0.97 26.65
C VAL A 752 -3.26 0.87 25.31
N VAL A 753 -1.97 1.22 25.28
CA VAL A 753 -1.11 1.20 24.08
C VAL A 753 0.28 0.59 24.36
N PRO A 754 1.05 0.14 23.34
CA PRO A 754 2.40 -0.42 23.54
C PRO A 754 3.38 0.53 24.23
N GLY A 755 3.28 1.83 23.96
CA GLY A 755 4.09 2.88 24.57
C GLY A 755 5.08 3.54 23.61
N ASP A 756 5.36 2.93 22.46
CA ASP A 756 6.20 3.47 21.39
C ASP A 756 5.44 3.75 20.08
N CYS A 757 4.16 3.37 20.02
CA CYS A 757 3.24 3.66 18.92
C CYS A 757 1.78 3.58 19.41
N VAL A 758 0.84 4.05 18.60
CA VAL A 758 -0.60 3.94 18.84
C VAL A 758 -1.20 2.88 17.90
N PRO A 759 -1.86 1.84 18.42
CA PRO A 759 -2.52 0.84 17.59
C PRO A 759 -3.57 1.49 16.68
N ARG A 760 -3.65 1.06 15.42
CA ARG A 760 -4.56 1.65 14.43
C ARG A 760 -6.02 1.68 14.89
N GLY A 761 -6.48 0.62 15.55
CA GLY A 761 -7.82 0.57 16.14
C GLY A 761 -8.08 1.61 17.22
N VAL A 762 -7.03 2.04 17.95
CA VAL A 762 -7.14 3.14 18.93
C VAL A 762 -7.26 4.48 18.22
N LEU A 763 -6.46 4.73 17.16
CA LEU A 763 -6.58 5.95 16.35
C LEU A 763 -7.95 6.07 15.68
N ALA A 764 -8.44 4.97 15.10
CA ALA A 764 -9.79 4.90 14.56
C ALA A 764 -10.86 5.12 15.65
N GLY A 765 -10.64 4.58 16.86
CA GLY A 765 -11.50 4.81 18.02
C GLY A 765 -11.58 6.28 18.42
N ILE A 766 -10.43 6.96 18.56
CA ILE A 766 -10.32 8.39 18.88
C ILE A 766 -11.11 9.22 17.87
N ALA A 767 -10.88 8.99 16.57
CA ALA A 767 -11.58 9.71 15.52
C ALA A 767 -13.08 9.40 15.46
N ARG A 768 -13.48 8.13 15.66
CA ARG A 768 -14.90 7.72 15.68
C ARG A 768 -15.67 8.42 16.80
N LEU A 769 -15.03 8.55 17.96
CA LEU A 769 -15.61 9.21 19.14
C LEU A 769 -15.73 10.73 18.98
N GLY A 770 -15.08 11.32 17.97
CA GLY A 770 -15.06 12.76 17.78
C GLY A 770 -14.23 13.50 18.84
N ALA A 771 -13.22 12.85 19.41
CA ALA A 771 -12.43 13.44 20.49
C ALA A 771 -11.56 14.60 20.02
N ASP A 772 -11.64 15.71 20.73
CA ASP A 772 -10.85 16.92 20.52
C ASP A 772 -9.52 16.86 21.30
N ASP A 773 -9.49 16.12 22.41
CA ASP A 773 -8.33 16.03 23.29
C ASP A 773 -7.89 14.57 23.52
N VAL A 774 -6.58 14.35 23.50
CA VAL A 774 -5.94 13.11 23.93
C VAL A 774 -5.00 13.42 25.09
N VAL A 775 -5.21 12.76 26.23
CA VAL A 775 -4.36 12.93 27.42
C VAL A 775 -3.53 11.67 27.67
N LEU A 776 -2.21 11.83 27.61
CA LEU A 776 -1.26 10.77 27.91
C LEU A 776 -1.06 10.64 29.43
N LEU A 777 -1.24 9.44 29.95
CA LEU A 777 -1.06 9.09 31.36
C LEU A 777 0.29 8.37 31.52
N GLY A 778 1.28 9.10 32.03
CA GLY A 778 2.62 8.59 32.27
C GLY A 778 3.72 9.38 31.55
N GLY A 779 4.95 9.26 32.06
CA GLY A 779 6.12 9.92 31.50
C GLY A 779 6.60 9.34 30.16
N THR A 780 7.63 9.97 29.58
CA THR A 780 8.18 9.61 28.26
C THR A 780 8.82 8.23 28.19
N THR A 781 9.16 7.63 29.34
CA THR A 781 9.64 6.24 29.44
C THR A 781 8.52 5.22 29.28
N ALA A 782 7.27 5.58 29.61
CA ALA A 782 6.09 4.74 29.45
C ALA A 782 5.39 4.99 28.11
N LEU A 783 5.34 6.24 27.68
CA LEU A 783 4.71 6.70 26.44
C LEU A 783 5.66 7.67 25.71
N THR A 784 6.38 7.20 24.71
CA THR A 784 7.42 7.94 23.99
C THR A 784 6.86 9.13 23.19
N PRO A 785 7.71 10.00 22.63
CA PRO A 785 7.27 11.05 21.72
C PRO A 785 6.46 10.55 20.51
N ALA A 786 6.66 9.30 20.07
CA ALA A 786 5.90 8.73 18.97
C ALA A 786 4.41 8.56 19.32
N VAL A 787 4.09 8.16 20.57
CA VAL A 787 2.69 8.14 21.06
C VAL A 787 2.11 9.55 21.11
N GLN A 788 2.90 10.54 21.54
CA GLN A 788 2.46 11.94 21.56
C GLN A 788 2.18 12.52 20.18
N GLN A 789 2.84 12.01 19.14
CA GLN A 789 2.56 12.36 17.75
C GLN A 789 1.40 11.55 17.15
N LEU A 790 0.80 10.65 17.94
CA LEU A 790 -0.21 9.67 17.50
C LEU A 790 0.30 8.80 16.34
N ALA A 791 1.61 8.47 16.35
CA ALA A 791 2.22 7.66 15.31
C ALA A 791 1.62 6.25 15.31
N PRO A 792 1.10 5.76 14.17
CA PRO A 792 0.50 4.43 14.10
C PRO A 792 1.55 3.34 14.28
N CYS A 793 1.17 2.23 14.92
CA CYS A 793 1.98 1.02 14.93
C CYS A 793 2.11 0.43 13.51
N GLY A 794 3.27 -0.17 13.21
CA GLY A 794 3.51 -0.91 11.96
C GLY A 794 2.57 -2.10 11.77
N PHE A 795 2.51 -2.62 10.53
CA PHE A 795 1.78 -3.86 10.20
C PHE A 795 2.54 -5.11 10.65
#